data_AF-A0A0E3WBU4-F1
#
_entry.id   AF-A0A0E3WBU4-F1
#
_cell.length_a   1.000
_cell.length_b   1.000
_cell.length_c   1.000
_cell.angle_alpha   90.00
_cell.angle_beta   90.00
_cell.angle_gamma   90.00
#
_symmetry.space_group_name_H-M   'P 1'
#
loop_
_entity.id
_entity.type
_entity.pdbx_description
1 polymer ?
#
loop_
_entity_poly.entity_id
_entity_poly.type
_entity_poly.pdbx_seq_one_letter_code
_entity_poly.pdbx_strand_id
1 'polypeptide(L)'
;MTVHDKDVSYIRTDDDLPPVAIIDRSPISLRHKIVFGIIAVIGTVAWALIAFARGETVNAVWIVVAAICTYIIGFRFYARLIEMKIVRPRDDHATPAEIFDDGADYVPTDRRVLFGHHFAAIAGAGPLVGPVLATQMGYLPCSIWIILGAVFAGAVQDYLVLWISTRRRGRSLGQMARDELGAAGGTAALVGAFVIMVIIIAVLALVVVRGLAQSPWGVFSIAMTIPIALFMGCYLRFLRPGRVAEVSVIGFVLLMAAVASGNWVSETSWGASWFTLSAVTVSWLIIGYGFVASVLPVWLLLAPRDYLSTFMKVGAIALLAVGIFIAHPLMQAPAVSRFASSGDGPVFPGALFPFLFITIACGALSGFHALISSGTTPKLLEKESQMRFIGYGGMLTESFVAIMALISASILDQHLYFALNAPTAQTGGTAATAAHYVNGLGLSGPSATADQLNQAAAGVGEKSIVSRTGGAPTLAVGMSEILQRVFGGAGLKSFWYHFAIMFEALFILTAVDAGTRVARFMLSDALGNLGGPLSKLQNPSWRPGVWGCSVAVAAGWGGILLMGVTDPLGGINTLFPLFGIANQLLAAIALTVIAVIVIKKGLLIWAWIPGAPLLWDLTVTLTASWQKIFSADPAIGYWAQHFQYVAAKDAGKTTFGSAKNAHQIDEVVRNTFIQGTLSILFATVVIIVLVIGIAAALNAIRGGGRPLTEDDPVPSKMFAPSGLIATPAEREVQQQWQAPRTVATGERHAG
;
A
#
# COMPACT_ATOMS: atom_id res chain seq x y z
N MET A 1 -40.18 -8.99 -4.36
CA MET A 1 -40.74 -10.34 -4.13
C MET A 1 -39.58 -11.36 -3.98
N THR A 2 -39.49 -12.10 -2.87
CA THR A 2 -38.41 -13.09 -2.63
C THR A 2 -38.85 -14.48 -3.10
N VAL A 3 -38.22 -15.02 -4.15
CA VAL A 3 -38.42 -16.44 -4.54
C VAL A 3 -37.43 -17.28 -3.70
N HIS A 4 -37.94 -18.27 -2.97
CA HIS A 4 -37.15 -19.15 -2.11
C HIS A 4 -36.84 -20.48 -2.80
N ASP A 5 -35.59 -20.67 -3.20
CA ASP A 5 -34.97 -22.01 -3.15
C ASP A 5 -34.41 -22.17 -1.71
N LYS A 6 -34.47 -23.35 -1.10
CA LYS A 6 -34.54 -23.52 0.39
C LYS A 6 -33.52 -22.74 1.24
N ASP A 7 -32.35 -22.38 0.70
CA ASP A 7 -31.29 -21.59 1.36
C ASP A 7 -30.83 -20.33 0.60
N VAL A 8 -31.36 -20.07 -0.61
CA VAL A 8 -30.94 -18.97 -1.48
C VAL A 8 -32.12 -18.03 -1.72
N SER A 9 -31.91 -16.74 -1.42
CA SER A 9 -32.93 -15.70 -1.61
C SER A 9 -32.52 -14.73 -2.71
N TYR A 10 -33.41 -14.51 -3.66
CA TYR A 10 -33.24 -13.54 -4.75
C TYR A 10 -33.96 -12.24 -4.40
N ILE A 11 -33.28 -11.10 -4.50
CA ILE A 11 -33.84 -9.79 -4.20
C ILE A 11 -34.04 -9.00 -5.49
N ARG A 12 -35.22 -8.41 -5.65
CA ARG A 12 -35.56 -7.45 -6.70
C ARG A 12 -35.91 -6.12 -6.05
N THR A 13 -35.44 -5.05 -6.68
CA THR A 13 -35.74 -3.65 -6.35
C THR A 13 -36.79 -3.04 -7.26
N ASP A 14 -37.02 -3.68 -8.41
CA ASP A 14 -37.95 -3.29 -9.45
C ASP A 14 -38.53 -4.59 -10.03
N ASP A 15 -39.83 -4.62 -10.27
CA ASP A 15 -40.53 -5.82 -10.76
C ASP A 15 -40.19 -6.12 -12.24
N ASP A 16 -39.79 -5.09 -13.00
CA ASP A 16 -39.40 -5.19 -14.41
C ASP A 16 -37.92 -5.57 -14.60
N LEU A 17 -37.15 -5.67 -13.51
CA LEU A 17 -35.74 -6.04 -13.53
C LEU A 17 -35.54 -7.47 -13.00
N PRO A 18 -34.57 -8.23 -13.56
CA PRO A 18 -34.11 -9.45 -12.90
C PRO A 18 -33.53 -9.15 -11.51
N PRO A 19 -33.32 -10.17 -10.65
CA PRO A 19 -32.75 -9.97 -9.33
C PRO A 19 -31.46 -9.14 -9.33
N VAL A 20 -31.34 -8.21 -8.39
CA VAL A 20 -30.17 -7.33 -8.22
C VAL A 20 -29.22 -7.82 -7.14
N ALA A 21 -29.66 -8.76 -6.30
CA ALA A 21 -28.86 -9.35 -5.23
C ALA A 21 -29.28 -10.80 -4.93
N ILE A 22 -28.32 -11.57 -4.41
CA ILE A 22 -28.50 -12.94 -3.95
C ILE A 22 -28.01 -13.04 -2.51
N ILE A 23 -28.83 -13.59 -1.62
CA ILE A 23 -28.44 -13.95 -0.26
C ILE A 23 -28.40 -15.48 -0.17
N ASP A 24 -27.19 -16.03 -0.13
CA ASP A 24 -26.95 -17.43 0.15
C ASP A 24 -26.73 -17.65 1.65
N ARG A 25 -27.61 -18.42 2.28
CA ARG A 25 -27.56 -18.79 3.71
C ARG A 25 -27.10 -20.24 3.92
N SER A 26 -26.61 -20.90 2.89
CA SER A 26 -26.16 -22.30 2.96
C SER A 26 -25.14 -22.51 4.08
N PRO A 27 -25.35 -23.50 4.97
CA PRO A 27 -24.42 -23.75 6.05
C PRO A 27 -23.08 -24.29 5.53
N ILE A 28 -22.01 -24.06 6.31
CA ILE A 28 -20.71 -24.66 6.00
C ILE A 28 -20.81 -26.19 6.10
N SER A 29 -20.58 -26.87 4.97
CA SER A 29 -20.64 -28.34 4.94
C SER A 29 -19.52 -28.98 5.77
N LEU A 30 -19.72 -30.23 6.20
CA LEU A 30 -18.72 -30.97 6.97
C LEU A 30 -17.37 -31.07 6.24
N ARG A 31 -17.39 -31.25 4.91
CA ARG A 31 -16.18 -31.26 4.07
C ARG A 31 -15.38 -29.96 4.22
N HIS A 32 -16.06 -28.81 4.15
CA HIS A 32 -15.41 -27.51 4.35
C HIS A 32 -14.84 -27.38 5.77
N LYS A 33 -15.57 -27.82 6.80
CA LYS A 33 -15.08 -27.81 8.19
C LYS A 33 -13.79 -28.61 8.35
N ILE A 34 -13.72 -29.81 7.76
CA ILE A 34 -12.54 -30.66 7.77
C ILE A 34 -11.37 -29.98 7.06
N VAL A 35 -11.60 -29.40 5.87
CA VAL A 35 -10.56 -28.69 5.11
C VAL A 35 -9.99 -27.53 5.92
N PHE A 36 -10.83 -26.68 6.52
CA PHE A 36 -10.33 -25.58 7.36
C PHE A 36 -9.66 -26.08 8.65
N GLY A 37 -10.10 -27.21 9.20
CA GLY A 37 -9.43 -27.87 10.32
C GLY A 37 -8.01 -28.31 9.96
N ILE A 38 -7.82 -28.92 8.80
CA ILE A 38 -6.49 -29.31 8.29
C ILE A 38 -5.61 -28.08 8.08
N ILE A 39 -6.14 -27.02 7.46
CA ILE A 39 -5.40 -25.76 7.25
C ILE A 39 -4.97 -25.16 8.59
N ALA A 40 -5.82 -25.19 9.62
CA ALA A 40 -5.49 -24.71 10.96
C ALA A 40 -4.37 -25.53 11.61
N VAL A 41 -4.40 -26.87 11.47
CA VAL A 41 -3.34 -27.75 11.99
C VAL A 41 -2.01 -27.46 11.27
N ILE A 42 -2.01 -27.38 9.94
CA ILE A 42 -0.81 -27.05 9.15
C ILE A 42 -0.25 -25.70 9.56
N GLY A 43 -1.10 -24.67 9.69
CA GLY A 43 -0.68 -23.34 10.15
C GLY A 43 -0.10 -23.36 11.56
N THR A 44 -0.69 -24.14 12.48
CA THR A 44 -0.19 -24.29 13.86
C THR A 44 1.19 -24.94 13.89
N VAL A 45 1.40 -26.00 13.10
CA VAL A 45 2.70 -26.66 12.98
C VAL A 45 3.73 -25.70 12.39
N ALA A 46 3.38 -24.96 11.33
CA ALA A 46 4.28 -23.99 10.72
C ALA A 46 4.71 -22.90 11.72
N TRP A 47 3.77 -22.33 12.47
CA TRP A 47 4.08 -21.37 13.54
C TRP A 47 4.94 -21.97 14.65
N ALA A 48 4.65 -23.21 15.08
CA ALA A 48 5.43 -23.90 16.10
C ALA A 48 6.88 -24.11 15.64
N LEU A 49 7.11 -24.48 14.40
CA LEU A 49 8.46 -24.66 13.85
C LEU A 49 9.22 -23.34 13.78
N ILE A 50 8.59 -22.26 13.30
CA ILE A 50 9.19 -20.92 13.27
C ILE A 50 9.53 -20.43 14.70
N ALA A 51 8.64 -20.70 15.66
CA ALA A 51 8.75 -20.19 17.03
C ALA A 51 9.73 -20.99 17.90
N PHE A 52 9.79 -22.32 17.75
CA PHE A 52 10.51 -23.18 18.69
C PHE A 52 11.76 -23.86 18.11
N ALA A 53 11.92 -23.96 16.79
CA ALA A 53 13.18 -24.44 16.23
C ALA A 53 14.27 -23.39 16.53
N ARG A 54 15.14 -23.69 17.49
CA ARG A 54 16.25 -22.87 17.93
C ARG A 54 17.53 -23.68 17.76
N GLY A 55 18.51 -23.14 17.05
CA GLY A 55 19.78 -23.82 16.76
C GLY A 55 19.80 -24.62 15.44
N GLU A 56 18.65 -24.79 14.78
CA GLU A 56 18.56 -25.36 13.43
C GLU A 56 18.17 -24.28 12.40
N THR A 57 18.59 -24.45 11.15
CA THR A 57 18.28 -23.51 10.07
C THR A 57 16.81 -23.64 9.66
N VAL A 58 16.01 -22.62 9.97
CA VAL A 58 14.58 -22.57 9.60
C VAL A 58 14.47 -22.34 8.09
N ASN A 59 13.66 -23.17 7.43
CA ASN A 59 13.35 -22.99 6.03
C ASN A 59 12.30 -21.88 5.82
N ALA A 60 12.51 -21.02 4.83
CA ALA A 60 11.56 -19.97 4.47
C ALA A 60 10.14 -20.50 4.13
N VAL A 61 10.03 -21.75 3.65
CA VAL A 61 8.74 -22.41 3.37
C VAL A 61 7.79 -22.34 4.56
N TRP A 62 8.28 -22.51 5.79
CA TRP A 62 7.43 -22.50 6.97
C TRP A 62 6.74 -21.14 7.16
N ILE A 63 7.44 -20.04 6.91
CA ILE A 63 6.88 -18.68 7.00
C ILE A 63 5.80 -18.49 5.93
N VAL A 64 6.03 -18.95 4.70
CA VAL A 64 5.05 -18.90 3.61
C VAL A 64 3.78 -19.68 3.98
N VAL A 65 3.94 -20.90 4.50
CA VAL A 65 2.81 -21.76 4.93
C VAL A 65 2.06 -21.14 6.10
N ALA A 66 2.76 -20.61 7.10
CA ALA A 66 2.16 -19.93 8.25
C ALA A 66 1.32 -18.73 7.81
N ALA A 67 1.85 -17.90 6.90
CA ALA A 67 1.14 -16.76 6.34
C ALA A 67 -0.12 -17.18 5.58
N ILE A 68 -0.01 -18.10 4.61
CA ILE A 68 -1.14 -18.57 3.80
C ILE A 68 -2.25 -19.17 4.68
N CYS A 69 -1.91 -20.04 5.63
CA CYS A 69 -2.89 -20.65 6.51
C CYS A 69 -3.60 -19.60 7.37
N THR A 70 -2.85 -18.65 7.93
CA THR A 70 -3.40 -17.58 8.77
C THR A 70 -4.32 -16.65 7.97
N TYR A 71 -3.95 -16.31 6.74
CA TYR A 71 -4.77 -15.45 5.86
C TYR A 71 -6.06 -16.15 5.42
N ILE A 72 -6.01 -17.43 5.07
CA ILE A 72 -7.21 -18.21 4.70
C ILE A 72 -8.18 -18.26 5.88
N ILE A 73 -7.69 -18.53 7.10
CA ILE A 73 -8.49 -18.59 8.32
C ILE A 73 -9.05 -17.19 8.65
N GLY A 74 -8.21 -16.16 8.62
CA GLY A 74 -8.60 -14.78 8.87
C GLY A 74 -9.70 -14.31 7.91
N PHE A 75 -9.52 -14.53 6.61
CA PHE A 75 -10.53 -14.18 5.59
C PHE A 75 -11.82 -14.97 5.76
N ARG A 76 -11.74 -16.26 6.10
CA ARG A 76 -12.91 -17.13 6.20
C ARG A 76 -13.75 -16.87 7.44
N PHE A 77 -13.12 -16.61 8.58
CA PHE A 77 -13.80 -16.55 9.87
C PHE A 77 -13.85 -15.12 10.42
N TYR A 78 -12.72 -14.41 10.49
CA TYR A 78 -12.68 -13.08 11.07
C TYR A 78 -13.29 -12.01 10.15
N ALA A 79 -12.94 -12.00 8.86
CA ALA A 79 -13.58 -11.08 7.91
C ALA A 79 -15.09 -11.34 7.77
N ARG A 80 -15.51 -12.62 7.84
CA ARG A 80 -16.94 -13.00 7.82
C ARG A 80 -17.66 -12.59 9.12
N LEU A 81 -17.00 -12.67 10.28
CA LEU A 81 -17.53 -12.13 11.54
C LEU A 81 -17.80 -10.64 11.42
N ILE A 82 -16.83 -9.87 10.92
CA ILE A 82 -16.95 -8.43 10.68
C ILE A 82 -18.11 -8.14 9.71
N GLU A 83 -18.18 -8.90 8.60
CA GLU A 83 -19.25 -8.78 7.61
C GLU A 83 -20.64 -9.00 8.21
N MET A 84 -20.81 -10.05 9.02
CA MET A 84 -22.12 -10.40 9.60
C MET A 84 -22.53 -9.48 10.76
N LYS A 85 -21.57 -9.02 11.57
CA LYS A 85 -21.86 -8.31 12.81
C LYS A 85 -21.81 -6.80 12.67
N ILE A 86 -20.92 -6.27 11.83
CA ILE A 86 -20.70 -4.83 11.63
C ILE A 86 -21.23 -4.37 10.27
N VAL A 87 -20.65 -4.87 9.17
CA VAL A 87 -20.86 -4.28 7.83
C VAL A 87 -22.27 -4.53 7.30
N ARG A 88 -22.74 -5.79 7.35
CA ARG A 88 -24.04 -6.25 6.84
C ARG A 88 -24.32 -5.68 5.43
N PRO A 89 -23.58 -6.14 4.41
CA PRO A 89 -23.67 -5.56 3.07
C PRO A 89 -25.07 -5.69 2.47
N ARG A 90 -25.50 -4.67 1.73
CA ARG A 90 -26.81 -4.54 1.08
C ARG A 90 -26.65 -4.30 -0.41
N ASP A 91 -26.73 -5.36 -1.19
CA ASP A 91 -26.61 -5.31 -2.66
C ASP A 91 -27.88 -4.82 -3.36
N ASP A 92 -28.97 -4.66 -2.62
CA ASP A 92 -30.18 -3.99 -3.05
C ASP A 92 -30.09 -2.46 -2.97
N HIS A 93 -29.04 -1.92 -2.35
CA HIS A 93 -28.72 -0.49 -2.36
C HIS A 93 -27.72 -0.17 -3.47
N ALA A 94 -27.96 0.90 -4.21
CA ALA A 94 -27.04 1.41 -5.22
C ALA A 94 -25.78 1.97 -4.55
N THR A 95 -24.61 1.61 -5.08
CA THR A 95 -23.33 2.13 -4.63
C THR A 95 -23.10 3.55 -5.19
N PRO A 96 -22.11 4.31 -4.69
CA PRO A 96 -21.77 5.61 -5.26
C PRO A 96 -21.44 5.55 -6.75
N ALA A 97 -20.78 4.46 -7.19
CA ALA A 97 -20.45 4.23 -8.58
C ALA A 97 -21.71 4.17 -9.46
N GLU A 98 -22.79 3.52 -8.98
CA GLU A 98 -24.05 3.41 -9.70
C GLU A 98 -24.87 4.72 -9.66
N ILE A 99 -24.86 5.42 -8.52
CA ILE A 99 -25.66 6.64 -8.34
C ILE A 99 -25.14 7.80 -9.20
N PHE A 100 -23.82 7.96 -9.28
CA PHE A 100 -23.20 9.14 -9.89
C PHE A 100 -22.58 8.93 -11.26
N ASP A 101 -22.54 7.69 -11.77
CA ASP A 101 -21.82 7.25 -12.98
C ASP A 101 -21.56 8.39 -13.98
N ASP A 102 -20.41 9.06 -13.83
CA ASP A 102 -20.05 10.28 -14.56
C ASP A 102 -19.12 9.97 -15.74
N GLY A 103 -18.80 8.68 -15.93
CA GLY A 103 -17.86 8.23 -16.94
C GLY A 103 -16.43 8.71 -16.72
N ALA A 104 -16.08 9.23 -15.54
CA ALA A 104 -14.78 9.80 -15.22
C ALA A 104 -14.23 9.31 -13.88
N ASP A 105 -14.76 9.80 -12.76
CA ASP A 105 -14.34 9.48 -11.39
C ASP A 105 -15.25 8.43 -10.74
N TYR A 106 -16.54 8.39 -11.13
CA TYR A 106 -17.52 7.40 -10.70
C TYR A 106 -17.88 6.50 -11.88
N VAL A 107 -17.51 5.23 -11.81
CA VAL A 107 -17.76 4.26 -12.88
C VAL A 107 -17.90 2.85 -12.29
N PRO A 108 -19.07 2.20 -12.36
CA PRO A 108 -19.21 0.80 -11.95
C PRO A 108 -18.20 -0.07 -12.71
N THR A 109 -17.29 -0.71 -11.97
CA THR A 109 -16.13 -1.40 -12.53
C THR A 109 -16.14 -2.86 -12.09
N ASP A 110 -15.98 -3.80 -13.02
CA ASP A 110 -15.95 -5.25 -12.73
C ASP A 110 -15.04 -5.53 -11.53
N ARG A 111 -15.58 -6.23 -10.52
CA ARG A 111 -14.89 -6.57 -9.27
C ARG A 111 -13.47 -7.12 -9.41
N ARG A 112 -13.11 -7.80 -10.51
CA ARG A 112 -11.75 -8.32 -10.74
C ARG A 112 -10.79 -7.20 -11.10
N VAL A 113 -11.25 -6.28 -11.94
CA VAL A 113 -10.53 -5.06 -12.29
C VAL A 113 -10.43 -4.15 -11.07
N LEU A 114 -11.52 -3.99 -10.31
CA LEU A 114 -11.51 -3.18 -9.10
C LEU A 114 -10.64 -3.78 -8.00
N PHE A 115 -10.65 -5.11 -7.81
CA PHE A 115 -9.70 -5.77 -6.91
C PHE A 115 -8.26 -5.46 -7.32
N GLY A 116 -7.94 -5.57 -8.61
CA GLY A 116 -6.61 -5.22 -9.12
C GLY A 116 -6.28 -3.74 -8.91
N HIS A 117 -7.19 -2.83 -9.21
CA HIS A 117 -7.01 -1.41 -8.95
C HIS A 117 -6.74 -1.12 -7.47
N HIS A 118 -7.61 -1.62 -6.59
CA HIS A 118 -7.48 -1.42 -5.15
C HIS A 118 -6.17 -2.02 -4.62
N PHE A 119 -5.92 -3.30 -4.89
CA PHE A 119 -4.68 -3.98 -4.50
C PHE A 119 -3.44 -3.27 -5.02
N ALA A 120 -3.41 -2.88 -6.30
CA ALA A 120 -2.27 -2.22 -6.87
C ALA A 120 -2.06 -0.82 -6.26
N ALA A 121 -3.13 -0.09 -5.94
CA ALA A 121 -3.05 1.21 -5.28
C ALA A 121 -2.51 1.10 -3.85
N ILE A 122 -2.93 0.09 -3.08
CA ILE A 122 -2.49 -0.09 -1.68
C ILE A 122 -1.10 -0.72 -1.57
N ALA A 123 -0.76 -1.65 -2.46
CA ALA A 123 0.53 -2.33 -2.52
C ALA A 123 1.58 -1.47 -3.26
N GLY A 124 2.00 -0.39 -2.61
CA GLY A 124 3.08 0.51 -3.06
C GLY A 124 4.47 0.06 -2.59
N ALA A 125 5.35 1.02 -2.25
CA ALA A 125 6.72 0.74 -1.79
C ALA A 125 6.76 0.16 -0.37
N GLY A 126 5.86 0.61 0.51
CA GLY A 126 5.85 0.27 1.93
C GLY A 126 5.90 -1.25 2.23
N PRO A 127 5.03 -2.09 1.65
CA PRO A 127 5.07 -3.54 1.90
C PRO A 127 6.30 -4.24 1.31
N LEU A 128 7.05 -3.61 0.40
CA LEU A 128 8.28 -4.17 -0.16
C LEU A 128 9.50 -3.71 0.63
N VAL A 129 9.65 -2.40 0.80
CA VAL A 129 10.80 -1.76 1.42
C VAL A 129 10.81 -1.94 2.94
N GLY A 130 9.67 -1.74 3.60
CA GLY A 130 9.56 -1.78 5.06
C GLY A 130 10.06 -3.10 5.66
N PRO A 131 9.53 -4.27 5.23
CA PRO A 131 10.00 -5.57 5.71
C PRO A 131 11.49 -5.82 5.44
N VAL A 132 11.99 -5.39 4.28
CA VAL A 132 13.41 -5.55 3.92
C VAL A 132 14.32 -4.74 4.84
N LEU A 133 13.97 -3.48 5.11
CA LEU A 133 14.72 -2.64 6.05
C LEU A 133 14.62 -3.19 7.48
N ALA A 134 13.47 -3.72 7.87
CA ALA A 134 13.22 -4.29 9.18
C ALA A 134 13.92 -5.64 9.43
N THR A 135 14.39 -6.34 8.39
CA THR A 135 15.14 -7.60 8.53
C THR A 135 16.34 -7.49 9.48
N GLN A 136 16.95 -6.31 9.65
CA GLN A 136 17.99 -6.09 10.67
C GLN A 136 17.57 -6.45 12.10
N MET A 137 16.26 -6.43 12.40
CA MET A 137 15.66 -6.77 13.69
C MET A 137 15.38 -8.28 13.85
N GLY A 138 15.56 -9.06 12.79
CA GLY A 138 15.30 -10.50 12.75
C GLY A 138 13.94 -10.85 12.13
N TYR A 139 13.84 -12.05 11.55
CA TYR A 139 12.67 -12.43 10.75
C TYR A 139 11.42 -12.73 11.59
N LEU A 140 11.58 -13.17 12.85
CA LEU A 140 10.45 -13.63 13.68
C LEU A 140 9.50 -12.49 14.07
N PRO A 141 9.96 -11.39 14.70
CA PRO A 141 9.06 -10.30 15.08
C PRO A 141 8.47 -9.61 13.85
N CYS A 142 9.23 -9.50 12.75
CA CYS A 142 8.73 -9.01 11.46
C CYS A 142 7.56 -9.87 10.95
N SER A 143 7.74 -11.20 10.91
CA SER A 143 6.71 -12.13 10.42
C SER A 143 5.43 -12.07 11.25
N ILE A 144 5.57 -12.01 12.58
CA ILE A 144 4.43 -11.91 13.50
C ILE A 144 3.64 -10.62 13.23
N TRP A 145 4.34 -9.48 13.15
CA TRP A 145 3.67 -8.21 12.94
C TRP A 145 3.02 -8.12 11.55
N ILE A 146 3.70 -8.55 10.49
CA ILE A 146 3.13 -8.56 9.14
C ILE A 146 1.84 -9.40 9.12
N ILE A 147 1.89 -10.65 9.59
CA ILE A 147 0.77 -11.58 9.47
C ILE A 147 -0.39 -11.20 10.40
N LEU A 148 -0.12 -11.02 11.70
CA LEU A 148 -1.17 -10.76 12.67
C LEU A 148 -1.65 -9.31 12.61
N GLY A 149 -0.74 -8.35 12.39
CA GLY A 149 -1.09 -6.95 12.18
C GLY A 149 -2.00 -6.77 10.97
N ALA A 150 -1.72 -7.44 9.85
CA ALA A 150 -2.60 -7.38 8.68
C ALA A 150 -3.99 -7.96 8.97
N VAL A 151 -4.08 -9.14 9.60
CA VAL A 151 -5.38 -9.79 9.86
C VAL A 151 -6.22 -8.98 10.85
N PHE A 152 -5.62 -8.49 11.94
CA PHE A 152 -6.38 -7.88 13.04
C PHE A 152 -6.46 -6.35 12.99
N ALA A 153 -5.56 -5.68 12.27
CA ALA A 153 -5.52 -4.22 12.17
C ALA A 153 -5.74 -3.74 10.73
N GLY A 154 -4.81 -3.98 9.82
CA GLY A 154 -4.86 -3.41 8.47
C GLY A 154 -6.10 -3.80 7.68
N ALA A 155 -6.41 -5.11 7.61
CA ALA A 155 -7.54 -5.60 6.82
C ALA A 155 -8.88 -5.20 7.43
N VAL A 156 -8.93 -5.04 8.76
CA VAL A 156 -10.08 -4.50 9.49
C VAL A 156 -10.30 -3.04 9.12
N GLN A 157 -9.25 -2.23 9.21
CA GLN A 157 -9.31 -0.81 8.88
C GLN A 157 -9.75 -0.62 7.43
N ASP A 158 -9.10 -1.30 6.49
CA ASP A 158 -9.33 -1.12 5.07
C ASP A 158 -10.77 -1.50 4.68
N TYR A 159 -11.27 -2.64 5.18
CA TYR A 159 -12.65 -3.07 4.94
C TYR A 159 -13.69 -2.13 5.57
N LEU A 160 -13.47 -1.69 6.81
CA LEU A 160 -14.43 -0.82 7.50
C LEU A 160 -14.44 0.60 6.93
N VAL A 161 -13.29 1.15 6.51
CA VAL A 161 -13.24 2.45 5.84
C VAL A 161 -13.97 2.39 4.50
N LEU A 162 -13.76 1.34 3.71
CA LEU A 162 -14.45 1.14 2.43
C LEU A 162 -15.96 1.07 2.62
N TRP A 163 -16.42 0.32 3.62
CA TRP A 163 -17.84 0.23 3.97
C TRP A 163 -18.44 1.59 4.37
N ILE A 164 -17.78 2.30 5.28
CA ILE A 164 -18.28 3.59 5.79
C ILE A 164 -18.32 4.62 4.67
N SER A 165 -17.29 4.67 3.81
CA SER A 165 -17.25 5.63 2.69
C SER A 165 -18.28 5.30 1.62
N THR A 166 -18.51 4.01 1.32
CA THR A 166 -19.52 3.56 0.35
C THR A 166 -20.93 4.03 0.73
N ARG A 167 -21.28 3.95 2.02
CA ARG A 167 -22.58 4.43 2.55
C ARG A 167 -22.69 5.94 2.71
N ARG A 168 -21.62 6.66 2.35
CA ARG A 168 -21.51 8.11 2.40
C ARG A 168 -21.11 8.66 1.04
N ARG A 169 -21.59 8.05 -0.04
CA ARG A 169 -21.40 8.56 -1.41
C ARG A 169 -19.92 8.68 -1.82
N GLY A 170 -19.02 7.89 -1.24
CA GLY A 170 -17.59 7.95 -1.53
C GLY A 170 -16.88 9.16 -0.92
N ARG A 171 -17.36 9.68 0.22
CA ARG A 171 -16.71 10.76 0.98
C ARG A 171 -15.30 10.35 1.44
N SER A 172 -14.38 11.30 1.34
CA SER A 172 -12.99 11.15 1.80
C SER A 172 -12.91 10.99 3.32
N LEU A 173 -11.84 10.36 3.81
CA LEU A 173 -11.61 10.19 5.25
C LEU A 173 -11.68 11.50 6.04
N GLY A 174 -11.08 12.58 5.50
CA GLY A 174 -11.10 13.90 6.13
C GLY A 174 -12.52 14.47 6.26
N GLN A 175 -13.35 14.29 5.22
CA GLN A 175 -14.75 14.70 5.27
C GLN A 175 -15.55 13.86 6.28
N MET A 176 -15.36 12.53 6.30
CA MET A 176 -16.02 11.65 7.28
C MET A 176 -15.65 12.03 8.72
N ALA A 177 -14.38 12.37 8.98
CA ALA A 177 -13.95 12.87 10.27
C ALA A 177 -14.69 14.16 10.65
N ARG A 178 -14.89 15.10 9.71
CA ARG A 178 -15.64 16.34 9.95
C ARG A 178 -17.11 16.10 10.25
N ASP A 179 -17.73 15.21 9.50
CA ASP A 179 -19.15 14.89 9.66
C ASP A 179 -19.43 14.25 11.03
N GLU A 180 -18.51 13.39 11.51
CA GLU A 180 -18.72 12.58 12.70
C GLU A 180 -18.14 13.20 13.98
N LEU A 181 -17.03 13.92 13.88
CA LEU A 181 -16.33 14.57 15.01
C LEU A 181 -16.64 16.07 15.14
N GLY A 182 -17.30 16.67 14.14
CA GLY A 182 -17.61 18.09 14.09
C GLY A 182 -16.49 18.96 13.50
N ALA A 183 -16.74 20.28 13.42
CA ALA A 183 -15.90 21.20 12.66
C ALA A 183 -14.44 21.28 13.15
N ALA A 184 -14.21 21.28 14.46
CA ALA A 184 -12.87 21.38 15.05
C ALA A 184 -12.03 20.12 14.77
N GLY A 185 -12.55 18.93 15.14
CA GLY A 185 -11.87 17.66 14.88
C GLY A 185 -11.75 17.34 13.39
N GLY A 186 -12.76 17.72 12.61
CA GLY A 186 -12.79 17.60 11.16
C GLY A 186 -11.71 18.40 10.47
N THR A 187 -11.56 19.68 10.82
CA THR A 187 -10.54 20.55 10.19
C THR A 187 -9.13 20.04 10.49
N ALA A 188 -8.87 19.63 11.73
CA ALA A 188 -7.59 19.05 12.12
C ALA A 188 -7.29 17.76 11.33
N ALA A 189 -8.26 16.83 11.26
CA ALA A 189 -8.12 15.58 10.51
C ALA A 189 -7.93 15.82 9.01
N LEU A 190 -8.66 16.77 8.42
CA LEU A 190 -8.63 17.04 6.99
C LEU A 190 -7.29 17.66 6.58
N VAL A 191 -6.82 18.70 7.28
CA VAL A 191 -5.53 19.34 7.02
C VAL A 191 -4.38 18.36 7.30
N GLY A 192 -4.42 17.67 8.45
CA GLY A 192 -3.40 16.70 8.83
C GLY A 192 -3.28 15.58 7.81
N ALA A 193 -4.39 14.92 7.46
CA ALA A 193 -4.41 13.85 6.48
C ALA A 193 -3.93 14.33 5.09
N PHE A 194 -4.29 15.54 4.68
CA PHE A 194 -3.83 16.09 3.40
C PHE A 194 -2.31 16.31 3.36
N VAL A 195 -1.74 16.94 4.40
CA VAL A 195 -0.28 17.17 4.47
C VAL A 195 0.47 15.84 4.53
N ILE A 196 -0.01 14.88 5.34
CA ILE A 196 0.55 13.53 5.41
C ILE A 196 0.53 12.86 4.04
N MET A 197 -0.59 12.98 3.31
CA MET A 197 -0.75 12.39 1.99
C MET A 197 0.26 12.94 0.97
N VAL A 198 0.46 14.26 0.95
CA VAL A 198 1.44 14.92 0.08
C VAL A 198 2.86 14.42 0.35
N ILE A 199 3.24 14.24 1.62
CA ILE A 199 4.54 13.69 2.01
C ILE A 199 4.67 12.23 1.57
N ILE A 200 3.64 11.41 1.81
CA ILE A 200 3.64 9.99 1.43
C ILE A 200 3.90 9.83 -0.07
N ILE A 201 3.18 10.58 -0.92
CA ILE A 201 3.35 10.51 -2.38
C ILE A 201 4.79 10.88 -2.78
N ALA A 202 5.35 11.93 -2.18
CA ALA A 202 6.71 12.38 -2.46
C ALA A 202 7.76 11.31 -2.10
N VAL A 203 7.62 10.68 -0.94
CA VAL A 203 8.54 9.61 -0.49
C VAL A 203 8.41 8.37 -1.37
N LEU A 204 7.20 7.98 -1.76
CA LEU A 204 6.99 6.89 -2.71
C LEU A 204 7.66 7.20 -4.05
N ALA A 205 7.43 8.39 -4.61
CA ALA A 205 8.03 8.79 -5.88
C ALA A 205 9.58 8.84 -5.80
N LEU A 206 10.15 9.21 -4.65
CA LEU A 206 11.60 9.23 -4.44
C LEU A 206 12.24 7.85 -4.62
N VAL A 207 11.59 6.79 -4.13
CA VAL A 207 12.07 5.41 -4.30
C VAL A 207 12.09 5.02 -5.79
N VAL A 208 11.05 5.38 -6.54
CA VAL A 208 10.99 5.14 -8.00
C VAL A 208 12.10 5.89 -8.73
N VAL A 209 12.28 7.17 -8.43
CA VAL A 209 13.33 7.99 -9.06
C VAL A 209 14.70 7.34 -8.87
N ARG A 210 15.02 6.85 -7.65
CA ARG A 210 16.30 6.20 -7.38
C ARG A 210 16.45 4.84 -8.04
N GLY A 211 15.36 4.10 -8.22
CA GLY A 211 15.36 2.83 -8.95
C GLY A 211 15.54 3.00 -10.46
N LEU A 212 15.02 4.10 -11.04
CA LEU A 212 15.01 4.34 -12.49
C LEU A 212 16.12 5.26 -13.00
N ALA A 213 16.64 6.15 -12.14
CA ALA A 213 17.76 7.00 -12.52
C ALA A 213 18.92 6.12 -12.98
N GLN A 214 19.48 6.46 -14.14
CA GLN A 214 20.57 5.70 -14.76
C GLN A 214 20.22 4.25 -15.16
N SER A 215 18.94 3.87 -15.22
CA SER A 215 18.49 2.55 -15.69
C SER A 215 17.69 2.68 -17.00
N PRO A 216 18.36 2.67 -18.18
CA PRO A 216 17.68 2.81 -19.46
C PRO A 216 16.64 1.70 -19.72
N TRP A 217 16.95 0.47 -19.31
CA TRP A 217 16.00 -0.64 -19.36
C TRP A 217 14.74 -0.31 -18.54
N GLY A 218 14.89 0.04 -17.26
CA GLY A 218 13.76 0.32 -16.37
C GLY A 218 12.88 1.47 -16.87
N VAL A 219 13.48 2.57 -17.33
CA VAL A 219 12.75 3.73 -17.87
C VAL A 219 11.94 3.35 -19.10
N PHE A 220 12.54 2.63 -20.08
CA PHE A 220 11.84 2.20 -21.28
C PHE A 220 10.65 1.29 -20.97
N SER A 221 10.87 0.23 -20.18
CA SER A 221 9.82 -0.76 -19.90
C SER A 221 8.66 -0.14 -19.12
N ILE A 222 8.92 0.80 -18.20
CA ILE A 222 7.86 1.53 -17.50
C ILE A 222 7.13 2.49 -18.42
N ALA A 223 7.85 3.24 -19.28
CA ALA A 223 7.23 4.14 -20.24
C ALA A 223 6.24 3.40 -21.16
N MET A 224 6.58 2.18 -21.59
CA MET A 224 5.71 1.34 -22.41
C MET A 224 4.42 0.89 -21.71
N THR A 225 4.33 0.94 -20.37
CA THR A 225 3.08 0.61 -19.67
C THR A 225 1.97 1.62 -19.92
N ILE A 226 2.30 2.88 -20.25
CA ILE A 226 1.33 3.93 -20.55
C ILE A 226 0.54 3.63 -21.83
N PRO A 227 1.16 3.43 -23.01
CA PRO A 227 0.41 3.10 -24.22
C PRO A 227 -0.32 1.76 -24.11
N ILE A 228 0.24 0.77 -23.42
CA ILE A 228 -0.45 -0.51 -23.17
C ILE A 228 -1.73 -0.28 -22.35
N ALA A 229 -1.65 0.50 -21.26
CA ALA A 229 -2.82 0.80 -20.45
C ALA A 229 -3.89 1.59 -21.20
N LEU A 230 -3.50 2.59 -22.00
CA LEU A 230 -4.42 3.35 -22.86
C LEU A 230 -5.13 2.43 -23.87
N PHE A 231 -4.38 1.51 -24.49
CA PHE A 231 -4.96 0.50 -25.36
C PHE A 231 -5.96 -0.38 -24.62
N MET A 232 -5.60 -0.89 -23.43
CA MET A 232 -6.48 -1.73 -22.62
C MET A 232 -7.76 -1.01 -22.20
N GLY A 233 -7.67 0.27 -21.80
CA GLY A 233 -8.81 1.10 -21.44
C GLY A 233 -9.77 1.32 -22.61
N CYS A 234 -9.23 1.72 -23.77
CA CYS A 234 -10.02 1.86 -25.00
C CYS A 234 -10.61 0.53 -25.48
N TYR A 235 -9.88 -0.58 -25.32
CA TYR A 235 -10.36 -1.92 -25.68
C TYR A 235 -11.58 -2.32 -24.88
N LEU A 236 -11.55 -2.13 -23.56
CA LEU A 236 -12.67 -2.43 -22.66
C LEU A 236 -13.85 -1.48 -22.81
N ARG A 237 -13.61 -0.23 -23.19
CA ARG A 237 -14.68 0.77 -23.33
C ARG A 237 -15.37 0.70 -24.69
N PHE A 238 -14.61 0.54 -25.78
CA PHE A 238 -15.12 0.73 -27.15
C PHE A 238 -15.05 -0.51 -28.04
N LEU A 239 -14.00 -1.34 -27.94
CA LEU A 239 -13.82 -2.45 -28.88
C LEU A 239 -14.60 -3.71 -28.45
N ARG A 240 -14.40 -4.17 -27.21
CA ARG A 240 -15.07 -5.37 -26.66
C ARG A 240 -15.44 -5.20 -25.19
N PRO A 241 -16.54 -4.47 -24.90
CA PRO A 241 -17.04 -4.30 -23.55
C PRO A 241 -17.24 -5.63 -22.81
N GLY A 242 -16.83 -5.68 -21.54
CA GLY A 242 -16.99 -6.84 -20.67
C GLY A 242 -15.98 -7.97 -20.87
N ARG A 243 -15.13 -7.96 -21.91
CA ARG A 243 -14.13 -9.01 -22.18
C ARG A 243 -12.81 -8.82 -21.43
N VAL A 244 -12.91 -8.76 -20.10
CA VAL A 244 -11.78 -8.51 -19.19
C VAL A 244 -10.66 -9.54 -19.35
N ALA A 245 -10.97 -10.83 -19.49
CA ALA A 245 -9.93 -11.87 -19.62
C ALA A 245 -9.11 -11.73 -20.91
N GLU A 246 -9.74 -11.36 -22.03
CA GLU A 246 -9.09 -11.25 -23.34
C GLU A 246 -8.04 -10.12 -23.34
N VAL A 247 -8.44 -8.93 -22.87
CA VAL A 247 -7.52 -7.78 -22.74
C VAL A 247 -6.42 -8.02 -21.70
N SER A 248 -6.70 -8.82 -20.66
CA SER A 248 -5.71 -9.16 -19.62
C SER A 248 -4.53 -9.92 -20.22
N VAL A 249 -4.82 -10.92 -21.06
CA VAL A 249 -3.80 -11.74 -21.71
C VAL A 249 -2.99 -10.89 -22.69
N ILE A 250 -3.65 -10.05 -23.49
CA ILE A 250 -2.97 -9.15 -24.43
C ILE A 250 -2.05 -8.18 -23.67
N GLY A 251 -2.56 -7.54 -22.62
CA GLY A 251 -1.80 -6.62 -21.78
C GLY A 251 -0.57 -7.30 -21.18
N PHE A 252 -0.73 -8.49 -20.62
CA PHE A 252 0.38 -9.28 -20.06
C PHE A 252 1.45 -9.61 -21.11
N VAL A 253 1.06 -10.06 -22.30
CA VAL A 253 2.01 -10.37 -23.39
C VAL A 253 2.76 -9.12 -23.84
N LEU A 254 2.05 -8.00 -24.05
CA LEU A 254 2.67 -6.73 -24.44
C LEU A 254 3.64 -6.23 -23.37
N LEU A 255 3.29 -6.40 -22.10
CA LEU A 255 4.14 -6.02 -20.99
C LEU A 255 5.40 -6.89 -20.92
N MET A 256 5.28 -8.21 -21.00
CA MET A 256 6.45 -9.10 -21.08
C MET A 256 7.35 -8.79 -22.28
N ALA A 257 6.75 -8.46 -23.43
CA ALA A 257 7.50 -7.99 -24.59
C ALA A 257 8.23 -6.66 -24.32
N ALA A 258 7.60 -5.72 -23.62
CA ALA A 258 8.23 -4.45 -23.23
C ALA A 258 9.37 -4.63 -22.21
N VAL A 259 9.26 -5.61 -21.31
CA VAL A 259 10.34 -5.98 -20.38
C VAL A 259 11.52 -6.58 -21.15
N ALA A 260 11.26 -7.57 -22.00
CA ALA A 260 12.30 -8.28 -22.75
C ALA A 260 13.02 -7.35 -23.75
N SER A 261 12.27 -6.53 -24.49
CA SER A 261 12.84 -5.57 -25.43
C SER A 261 13.57 -4.42 -24.73
N GLY A 262 13.28 -4.13 -23.46
CA GLY A 262 14.00 -3.12 -22.68
C GLY A 262 15.49 -3.41 -22.53
N ASN A 263 15.87 -4.68 -22.37
CA ASN A 263 17.29 -5.06 -22.37
C ASN A 263 17.95 -4.74 -23.71
N TRP A 264 17.33 -5.15 -24.83
CA TRP A 264 17.86 -4.88 -26.17
C TRP A 264 17.98 -3.38 -26.45
N VAL A 265 16.96 -2.59 -26.08
CA VAL A 265 16.99 -1.13 -26.22
C VAL A 265 18.13 -0.54 -25.40
N SER A 266 18.36 -1.03 -24.18
CA SER A 266 19.43 -0.53 -23.31
C SER A 266 20.84 -0.76 -23.86
N GLU A 267 21.03 -1.81 -24.67
CA GLU A 267 22.30 -2.13 -25.32
C GLU A 267 22.58 -1.29 -26.57
N THR A 268 21.55 -0.64 -27.14
CA THR A 268 21.72 0.27 -28.27
C THR A 268 22.26 1.64 -27.84
N SER A 269 23.08 2.27 -28.69
CA SER A 269 23.65 3.60 -28.40
C SER A 269 22.58 4.70 -28.25
N TRP A 270 21.51 4.62 -29.05
CA TRP A 270 20.38 5.56 -28.95
C TRP A 270 19.53 5.30 -27.70
N GLY A 271 19.24 4.03 -27.37
CA GLY A 271 18.43 3.69 -26.20
C GLY A 271 19.16 4.02 -24.89
N ALA A 272 20.45 3.73 -24.82
CA ALA A 272 21.30 4.14 -23.69
C ALA A 272 21.32 5.66 -23.52
N SER A 273 21.47 6.44 -24.60
CA SER A 273 21.52 7.91 -24.49
C SER A 273 20.16 8.54 -24.15
N TRP A 274 19.06 8.02 -24.66
CA TRP A 274 17.73 8.59 -24.44
C TRP A 274 17.11 8.20 -23.10
N PHE A 275 17.37 6.98 -22.61
CA PHE A 275 16.74 6.45 -21.39
C PHE A 275 17.65 6.48 -20.16
N THR A 276 18.93 6.81 -20.29
CA THR A 276 19.81 7.08 -19.14
C THR A 276 19.54 8.48 -18.60
N LEU A 277 18.46 8.62 -17.84
CA LEU A 277 18.00 9.89 -17.33
C LEU A 277 18.60 10.22 -15.96
N SER A 278 18.83 11.51 -15.71
CA SER A 278 19.20 12.02 -14.39
C SER A 278 18.03 11.88 -13.42
N ALA A 279 18.31 11.75 -12.12
CA ALA A 279 17.27 11.66 -11.10
C ALA A 279 16.31 12.87 -11.11
N VAL A 280 16.84 14.08 -11.38
CA VAL A 280 16.04 15.31 -11.50
C VAL A 280 15.11 15.24 -12.73
N THR A 281 15.60 14.76 -13.86
CA THR A 281 14.78 14.60 -15.08
C THR A 281 13.66 13.59 -14.85
N VAL A 282 13.96 12.43 -14.26
CA VAL A 282 12.96 11.41 -13.91
C VAL A 282 11.92 11.98 -12.94
N SER A 283 12.33 12.81 -11.98
CA SER A 283 11.42 13.46 -11.05
C SER A 283 10.37 14.33 -11.76
N TRP A 284 10.81 15.18 -12.69
CA TRP A 284 9.89 16.00 -13.48
C TRP A 284 8.94 15.18 -14.36
N LEU A 285 9.42 14.07 -14.94
CA LEU A 285 8.58 13.15 -15.70
C LEU A 285 7.50 12.51 -14.82
N ILE A 286 7.85 12.05 -13.61
CA ILE A 286 6.89 11.46 -12.67
C ILE A 286 5.89 12.51 -12.16
N ILE A 287 6.32 13.76 -11.93
CA ILE A 287 5.42 14.88 -11.55
C ILE A 287 4.42 15.15 -12.67
N GLY A 288 4.89 15.31 -13.91
CA GLY A 288 4.02 15.53 -15.06
C GLY A 288 3.07 14.36 -15.28
N TYR A 289 3.57 13.14 -15.14
CA TYR A 289 2.77 11.93 -15.22
C TYR A 289 1.69 11.86 -14.14
N GLY A 290 2.03 12.08 -12.87
CA GLY A 290 1.08 12.06 -11.76
C GLY A 290 -0.03 13.10 -11.92
N PHE A 291 0.30 14.29 -12.44
CA PHE A 291 -0.68 15.30 -12.82
C PHE A 291 -1.65 14.76 -13.90
N VAL A 292 -1.13 14.28 -15.03
CA VAL A 292 -1.95 13.75 -16.14
C VAL A 292 -2.81 12.57 -15.66
N ALA A 293 -2.23 11.63 -14.93
CA ALA A 293 -2.91 10.45 -14.41
C ALA A 293 -4.00 10.79 -13.38
N SER A 294 -3.88 11.90 -12.66
CA SER A 294 -4.92 12.35 -11.70
C SER A 294 -6.12 13.04 -12.34
N VAL A 295 -5.95 13.56 -13.57
CA VAL A 295 -6.96 14.33 -14.33
C VAL A 295 -7.71 13.47 -15.34
N LEU A 296 -7.05 12.50 -15.97
CA LEU A 296 -7.69 11.64 -16.97
C LEU A 296 -8.82 10.81 -16.36
N PRO A 297 -9.81 10.35 -17.15
CA PRO A 297 -10.83 9.41 -16.66
C PRO A 297 -10.19 8.14 -16.07
N VAL A 298 -10.73 7.64 -14.96
CA VAL A 298 -10.18 6.47 -14.24
C VAL A 298 -10.12 5.24 -15.14
N TRP A 299 -11.14 5.02 -15.98
CA TRP A 299 -11.21 3.88 -16.89
C TRP A 299 -10.21 3.95 -18.06
N LEU A 300 -9.65 5.12 -18.38
CA LEU A 300 -8.80 5.31 -19.56
C LEU A 300 -7.35 4.90 -19.30
N LEU A 301 -6.80 5.35 -18.16
CA LEU A 301 -5.39 5.11 -17.82
C LEU A 301 -5.27 4.35 -16.51
N LEU A 302 -5.88 4.86 -15.44
CA LEU A 302 -5.61 4.43 -14.08
C LEU A 302 -6.06 2.97 -13.82
N ALA A 303 -7.34 2.65 -14.00
CA ALA A 303 -7.84 1.31 -13.76
C ALA A 303 -7.21 0.24 -14.70
N PRO A 304 -7.06 0.48 -16.02
CA PRO A 304 -6.39 -0.48 -16.90
C PRO A 304 -4.91 -0.70 -16.55
N ARG A 305 -4.17 0.37 -16.23
CA ARG A 305 -2.76 0.30 -15.82
C ARG A 305 -2.61 -0.46 -14.51
N ASP A 306 -3.45 -0.16 -13.53
CA ASP A 306 -3.37 -0.80 -12.21
C ASP A 306 -3.75 -2.28 -12.28
N TYR A 307 -4.72 -2.60 -13.12
CA TYR A 307 -5.09 -3.97 -13.43
C TYR A 307 -3.98 -4.72 -14.18
N LEU A 308 -3.34 -4.09 -15.16
CA LEU A 308 -2.15 -4.63 -15.83
C LEU A 308 -1.01 -4.89 -14.84
N SER A 309 -0.74 -3.90 -13.99
CA SER A 309 0.26 -3.98 -12.93
C SER A 309 -0.05 -5.15 -12.01
N THR A 310 -1.32 -5.34 -11.61
CA THR A 310 -1.78 -6.44 -10.74
C THR A 310 -1.35 -7.82 -11.22
N PHE A 311 -1.38 -8.08 -12.53
CA PHE A 311 -0.91 -9.37 -13.07
C PHE A 311 0.58 -9.58 -12.85
N MET A 312 1.39 -8.55 -13.09
CA MET A 312 2.80 -8.61 -12.72
C MET A 312 2.96 -8.72 -11.21
N LYS A 313 2.15 -7.99 -10.44
CA LYS A 313 2.22 -7.94 -8.98
C LYS A 313 2.02 -9.33 -8.37
N VAL A 314 0.85 -9.90 -8.61
CA VAL A 314 0.45 -11.21 -8.09
C VAL A 314 1.26 -12.31 -8.76
N GLY A 315 1.53 -12.21 -10.07
CA GLY A 315 2.28 -13.22 -10.82
C GLY A 315 3.74 -13.36 -10.37
N ALA A 316 4.46 -12.25 -10.21
CA ALA A 316 5.86 -12.28 -9.77
C ALA A 316 5.99 -12.75 -8.31
N ILE A 317 5.05 -12.36 -7.45
CA ILE A 317 5.00 -12.80 -6.05
C ILE A 317 4.62 -14.28 -5.93
N ALA A 318 3.68 -14.75 -6.75
CA ALA A 318 3.37 -16.18 -6.84
C ALA A 318 4.56 -16.98 -7.37
N LEU A 319 5.26 -16.47 -8.40
CA LEU A 319 6.47 -17.09 -8.93
C LEU A 319 7.56 -17.18 -7.86
N LEU A 320 7.75 -16.12 -7.08
CA LEU A 320 8.69 -16.10 -5.96
C LEU A 320 8.28 -17.10 -4.85
N ALA A 321 7.00 -17.17 -4.51
CA ALA A 321 6.50 -18.15 -3.55
C ALA A 321 6.74 -19.60 -4.01
N VAL A 322 6.42 -19.91 -5.27
CA VAL A 322 6.74 -21.21 -5.89
C VAL A 322 8.24 -21.46 -5.89
N GLY A 323 9.04 -20.43 -6.20
CA GLY A 323 10.49 -20.48 -6.13
C GLY A 323 10.99 -20.86 -4.73
N ILE A 324 10.41 -20.29 -3.67
CA ILE A 324 10.72 -20.62 -2.28
C ILE A 324 10.35 -22.08 -1.96
N PHE A 325 9.18 -22.54 -2.42
CA PHE A 325 8.74 -23.93 -2.21
C PHE A 325 9.64 -24.95 -2.89
N ILE A 326 10.28 -24.61 -4.01
CA ILE A 326 11.18 -25.52 -4.74
C ILE A 326 12.63 -25.38 -4.25
N ALA A 327 13.11 -24.16 -4.08
CA ALA A 327 14.50 -23.89 -3.69
C ALA A 327 14.77 -24.15 -2.21
N HIS A 328 13.72 -24.20 -1.37
CA HIS A 328 13.82 -24.45 0.06
C HIS A 328 14.90 -23.60 0.76
N PRO A 329 14.95 -22.27 0.56
CA PRO A 329 16.05 -21.46 1.04
C PRO A 329 16.05 -21.38 2.58
N LEU A 330 17.25 -21.44 3.15
CA LEU A 330 17.48 -21.32 4.59
C LEU A 330 17.49 -19.84 4.98
N MET A 331 16.85 -19.53 6.11
CA MET A 331 16.88 -18.19 6.70
C MET A 331 18.26 -17.92 7.30
N GLN A 332 18.98 -16.95 6.73
CA GLN A 332 20.29 -16.51 7.19
C GLN A 332 20.19 -15.41 8.25
N ALA A 333 19.12 -14.61 8.19
CA ALA A 333 18.81 -13.67 9.25
C ALA A 333 18.48 -14.43 10.55
N PRO A 334 18.93 -13.93 11.73
CA PRO A 334 18.55 -14.52 12.99
C PRO A 334 17.05 -14.37 13.25
N ALA A 335 16.47 -15.24 14.07
CA ALA A 335 15.07 -15.15 14.48
C ALA A 335 14.79 -13.80 15.15
N VAL A 336 15.64 -13.43 16.12
CA VAL A 336 15.69 -12.11 16.73
C VAL A 336 17.14 -11.67 16.69
N SER A 337 17.39 -10.50 16.11
CA SER A 337 18.73 -9.94 15.98
C SER A 337 19.16 -9.19 17.23
N ARG A 338 20.47 -9.07 17.49
CA ARG A 338 20.99 -8.22 18.58
C ARG A 338 20.52 -6.77 18.43
N PHE A 339 20.45 -6.28 17.19
CA PHE A 339 20.03 -4.91 16.85
C PHE A 339 18.59 -4.62 17.27
N ALA A 340 17.74 -5.64 17.40
CA ALA A 340 16.38 -5.50 17.91
C ALA A 340 16.36 -5.02 19.38
N SER A 341 17.37 -5.40 20.16
CA SER A 341 17.48 -5.06 21.59
C SER A 341 18.37 -3.85 21.84
N SER A 342 19.52 -3.75 21.16
CA SER A 342 20.49 -2.68 21.36
C SER A 342 20.09 -1.36 20.69
N GLY A 343 19.29 -1.42 19.61
CA GLY A 343 18.84 -0.24 18.87
C GLY A 343 19.93 0.49 18.06
N ASP A 344 21.14 -0.04 18.01
CA ASP A 344 22.29 0.46 17.24
C ASP A 344 22.33 -0.09 15.80
N GLY A 345 21.17 -0.43 15.24
CA GLY A 345 21.04 -0.99 13.90
C GLY A 345 21.64 -0.09 12.81
N PRO A 346 22.47 -0.61 11.89
CA PRO A 346 23.13 0.20 10.88
C PRO A 346 22.20 0.64 9.74
N VAL A 347 21.08 -0.06 9.51
CA VAL A 347 20.10 0.31 8.47
C VAL A 347 19.25 1.48 8.95
N PHE A 348 18.77 1.41 10.19
CA PHE A 348 18.14 2.52 10.89
C PHE A 348 18.32 2.37 12.41
N PRO A 349 18.46 3.49 13.14
CA PRO A 349 18.59 3.47 14.59
C PRO A 349 17.23 3.28 15.28
N GLY A 350 17.25 2.62 16.44
CA GLY A 350 16.09 2.38 17.29
C GLY A 350 15.86 0.90 17.62
N ALA A 351 15.42 0.63 18.85
CA ALA A 351 15.07 -0.71 19.29
C ALA A 351 13.78 -1.23 18.62
N LEU A 352 13.52 -2.53 18.73
CA LEU A 352 12.35 -3.19 18.14
C LEU A 352 11.05 -2.45 18.45
N PHE A 353 10.81 -2.15 19.73
CA PHE A 353 9.68 -1.32 20.13
C PHE A 353 10.16 0.13 20.30
N PRO A 354 9.52 1.12 19.64
CA PRO A 354 8.37 1.01 18.73
C PRO A 354 8.74 0.90 17.24
N PHE A 355 10.04 0.96 16.88
CA PHE A 355 10.46 1.23 15.51
C PHE A 355 10.12 0.14 14.49
N LEU A 356 10.04 -1.13 14.87
CA LEU A 356 9.63 -2.21 13.97
C LEU A 356 8.27 -1.93 13.34
N PHE A 357 7.32 -1.50 14.17
CA PHE A 357 5.91 -1.34 13.81
C PHE A 357 5.63 -0.10 12.94
N ILE A 358 6.48 0.92 13.03
CA ILE A 358 6.42 2.10 12.14
C ILE A 358 7.25 1.90 10.87
N THR A 359 8.30 1.07 10.91
CA THR A 359 9.09 0.69 9.72
C THR A 359 8.29 -0.23 8.82
N ILE A 360 7.64 -1.25 9.39
CA ILE A 360 6.67 -2.10 8.70
C ILE A 360 5.26 -1.53 8.94
N ALA A 361 5.01 -0.31 8.47
CA ALA A 361 3.66 0.23 8.48
C ALA A 361 2.82 -0.51 7.43
N CYS A 362 3.07 -0.24 6.14
CA CYS A 362 2.38 -0.96 5.06
C CYS A 362 2.76 -2.45 5.04
N GLY A 363 1.80 -3.31 4.64
CA GLY A 363 1.87 -4.76 4.84
C GLY A 363 1.31 -5.26 6.18
N ALA A 364 1.13 -4.39 7.18
CA ALA A 364 0.48 -4.72 8.46
C ALA A 364 -0.68 -3.76 8.82
N LEU A 365 -0.42 -2.44 8.87
CA LEU A 365 -1.43 -1.40 9.11
C LEU A 365 -1.00 -0.11 8.42
N SER A 366 -1.87 0.48 7.59
CA SER A 366 -1.49 1.63 6.78
C SER A 366 -2.60 2.69 6.70
N GLY A 367 -2.29 3.93 7.05
CA GLY A 367 -3.19 5.06 6.89
C GLY A 367 -3.44 5.40 5.42
N PHE A 368 -2.46 5.19 4.54
CA PHE A 368 -2.63 5.38 3.10
C PHE A 368 -3.75 4.51 2.52
N HIS A 369 -3.92 3.28 3.03
CA HIS A 369 -5.01 2.40 2.59
C HIS A 369 -6.38 2.99 2.91
N ALA A 370 -6.54 3.58 4.10
CA ALA A 370 -7.78 4.27 4.46
C ALA A 370 -8.10 5.42 3.49
N LEU A 371 -7.10 6.09 2.93
CA LEU A 371 -7.30 7.11 1.91
C LEU A 371 -7.72 6.52 0.56
N ILE A 372 -7.14 5.39 0.14
CA ILE A 372 -7.59 4.68 -1.08
C ILE A 372 -9.01 4.14 -0.91
N SER A 373 -9.29 3.46 0.21
CA SER A 373 -10.59 2.88 0.56
C SER A 373 -11.71 3.90 0.78
N SER A 374 -11.38 5.16 1.07
CA SER A 374 -12.37 6.24 1.12
C SER A 374 -12.37 7.14 -0.11
N GLY A 375 -11.37 7.03 -0.97
CA GLY A 375 -11.10 7.98 -2.06
C GLY A 375 -11.47 7.48 -3.44
N THR A 376 -10.92 6.34 -3.87
CA THR A 376 -11.11 5.82 -5.25
C THR A 376 -11.99 4.58 -5.29
N THR A 377 -11.71 3.58 -4.45
CA THR A 377 -12.42 2.30 -4.46
C THR A 377 -13.94 2.38 -4.32
N PRO A 378 -14.53 3.18 -3.41
CA PRO A 378 -16.00 3.26 -3.27
C PRO A 378 -16.69 3.88 -4.50
N LYS A 379 -15.95 4.65 -5.31
CA LYS A 379 -16.45 5.30 -6.54
C LYS A 379 -16.48 4.36 -7.74
N LEU A 380 -15.89 3.17 -7.61
CA LEU A 380 -15.81 2.16 -8.66
C LEU A 380 -16.57 0.87 -8.33
N LEU A 381 -17.00 0.72 -7.07
CA LEU A 381 -17.61 -0.48 -6.51
C LEU A 381 -18.98 -0.77 -7.13
N GLU A 382 -19.20 -1.98 -7.64
CA GLU A 382 -20.50 -2.38 -8.20
C GLU A 382 -21.51 -2.73 -7.09
N LYS A 383 -21.07 -3.46 -6.05
CA LYS A 383 -21.93 -4.00 -4.99
C LYS A 383 -21.25 -3.99 -3.62
N GLU A 384 -22.02 -3.77 -2.56
CA GLU A 384 -21.52 -3.78 -1.18
C GLU A 384 -20.90 -5.13 -0.78
N SER A 385 -21.45 -6.26 -1.25
CA SER A 385 -20.94 -7.60 -0.95
C SER A 385 -19.52 -7.85 -1.46
N GLN A 386 -19.06 -7.08 -2.45
CA GLN A 386 -17.70 -7.17 -3.00
C GLN A 386 -16.65 -6.56 -2.06
N MET A 387 -17.05 -5.70 -1.10
CA MET A 387 -16.12 -4.96 -0.24
C MET A 387 -15.24 -5.87 0.61
N ARG A 388 -15.72 -7.05 1.03
CA ARG A 388 -14.90 -8.02 1.78
C ARG A 388 -13.77 -8.57 0.92
N PHE A 389 -14.07 -8.93 -0.32
CA PHE A 389 -13.07 -9.44 -1.26
C PHE A 389 -12.06 -8.35 -1.66
N ILE A 390 -12.54 -7.13 -1.92
CA ILE A 390 -11.72 -6.02 -2.39
C ILE A 390 -10.87 -5.44 -1.27
N GLY A 391 -11.47 -4.95 -0.17
CA GLY A 391 -10.73 -4.31 0.93
C GLY A 391 -9.97 -5.34 1.77
N TYR A 392 -10.69 -6.19 2.51
CA TYR A 392 -10.04 -7.15 3.41
C TYR A 392 -9.10 -8.11 2.64
N GLY A 393 -9.57 -8.66 1.50
CA GLY A 393 -8.77 -9.55 0.66
C GLY A 393 -7.57 -8.85 -0.01
N GLY A 394 -7.73 -7.59 -0.43
CA GLY A 394 -6.65 -6.77 -0.97
C GLY A 394 -5.53 -6.60 0.04
N MET A 395 -5.85 -6.21 1.28
CA MET A 395 -4.88 -6.04 2.35
C MET A 395 -4.15 -7.34 2.73
N LEU A 396 -4.86 -8.49 2.77
CA LEU A 396 -4.19 -9.78 2.97
C LEU A 396 -3.21 -10.12 1.84
N THR A 397 -3.56 -9.76 0.60
CA THR A 397 -2.68 -9.98 -0.55
C THR A 397 -1.44 -9.10 -0.45
N GLU A 398 -1.56 -7.84 -0.04
CA GLU A 398 -0.41 -6.98 0.24
C GLU A 398 0.46 -7.51 1.39
N SER A 399 -0.16 -8.00 2.45
CA SER A 399 0.59 -8.62 3.56
C SER A 399 1.37 -9.86 3.11
N PHE A 400 0.85 -10.62 2.15
CA PHE A 400 1.60 -11.72 1.54
C PHE A 400 2.81 -11.21 0.72
N VAL A 401 2.68 -10.11 0.01
CA VAL A 401 3.80 -9.41 -0.64
C VAL A 401 4.88 -9.03 0.38
N ALA A 402 4.47 -8.51 1.54
CA ALA A 402 5.39 -8.14 2.62
C ALA A 402 6.15 -9.35 3.21
N ILE A 403 5.51 -10.51 3.32
CA ILE A 403 6.19 -11.74 3.72
C ILE A 403 7.21 -12.20 2.67
N MET A 404 6.89 -12.10 1.38
CA MET A 404 7.88 -12.42 0.34
C MET A 404 9.08 -11.47 0.40
N ALA A 405 8.84 -10.18 0.63
CA ALA A 405 9.92 -9.19 0.73
C ALA A 405 10.82 -9.45 1.94
N LEU A 406 10.22 -9.78 3.09
CA LEU A 406 10.95 -10.20 4.29
C LEU A 406 11.82 -11.43 4.02
N ILE A 407 11.26 -12.46 3.38
CA ILE A 407 11.98 -13.70 3.06
C ILE A 407 13.14 -13.40 2.11
N SER A 408 12.90 -12.66 1.02
CA SER A 408 13.95 -12.29 0.06
C SER A 408 15.15 -11.61 0.73
N ALA A 409 14.92 -10.73 1.69
CA ALA A 409 16.01 -10.12 2.47
C ALA A 409 16.64 -11.09 3.48
N SER A 410 15.83 -11.92 4.13
CA SER A 410 16.27 -12.78 5.24
C SER A 410 17.06 -14.02 4.80
N ILE A 411 16.99 -14.40 3.52
CA ILE A 411 17.80 -15.49 2.96
C ILE A 411 19.20 -15.06 2.53
N LEU A 412 19.46 -13.74 2.48
CA LEU A 412 20.76 -13.21 2.11
C LEU A 412 21.75 -13.38 3.26
N ASP A 413 23.01 -13.63 2.91
CA ASP A 413 24.11 -13.53 3.85
C ASP A 413 24.05 -12.18 4.59
N GLN A 414 24.31 -12.20 5.89
CA GLN A 414 24.14 -11.02 6.74
C GLN A 414 25.13 -9.90 6.36
N HIS A 415 26.37 -10.23 6.01
CA HIS A 415 27.34 -9.23 5.58
C HIS A 415 26.90 -8.59 4.26
N LEU A 416 26.39 -9.38 3.31
CA LEU A 416 25.82 -8.87 2.06
C LEU A 416 24.61 -7.96 2.32
N TYR A 417 23.67 -8.39 3.17
CA TYR A 417 22.50 -7.61 3.54
C TYR A 417 22.88 -6.25 4.12
N PHE A 418 23.83 -6.20 5.05
CA PHE A 418 24.28 -4.93 5.64
C PHE A 418 25.12 -4.09 4.67
N ALA A 419 25.91 -4.71 3.78
CA ALA A 419 26.64 -3.98 2.74
C ALA A 419 25.70 -3.28 1.75
N LEU A 420 24.55 -3.88 1.45
CA LEU A 420 23.50 -3.30 0.61
C LEU A 420 22.77 -2.13 1.30
N ASN A 421 22.37 -2.33 2.57
CA ASN A 421 21.41 -1.44 3.24
C ASN A 421 22.04 -0.40 4.19
N ALA A 422 23.31 -0.54 4.57
CA ALA A 422 23.98 0.46 5.41
C ALA A 422 24.28 1.74 4.61
N PRO A 423 24.15 2.94 5.21
CA PRO A 423 24.44 4.21 4.57
C PRO A 423 25.89 4.31 4.06
N THR A 424 26.10 5.02 2.94
CA THR A 424 27.42 5.26 2.36
C THR A 424 28.39 5.93 3.34
N ALA A 425 27.87 6.73 4.27
CA ALA A 425 28.67 7.36 5.33
C ALA A 425 29.36 6.33 6.25
N GLN A 426 28.79 5.14 6.41
CA GLN A 426 29.34 4.06 7.23
C GLN A 426 30.19 3.09 6.39
N THR A 427 29.72 2.73 5.19
CA THR A 427 30.41 1.75 4.32
C THR A 427 31.59 2.34 3.55
N GLY A 428 31.69 3.67 3.42
CA GLY A 428 32.68 4.33 2.57
C GLY A 428 32.46 4.17 1.06
N GLY A 429 31.38 3.49 0.64
CA GLY A 429 30.93 3.43 -0.75
C GLY A 429 31.71 2.50 -1.70
N THR A 430 32.76 1.82 -1.23
CA THR A 430 33.51 0.84 -2.02
C THR A 430 33.35 -0.57 -1.44
N ALA A 431 33.56 -1.61 -2.25
CA ALA A 431 33.48 -3.00 -1.77
C ALA A 431 34.49 -3.30 -0.65
N ALA A 432 35.70 -2.74 -0.71
CA ALA A 432 36.72 -2.96 0.32
C ALA A 432 36.36 -2.30 1.65
N THR A 433 35.94 -1.03 1.64
CA THR A 433 35.55 -0.32 2.86
C THR A 433 34.25 -0.89 3.44
N ALA A 434 33.32 -1.32 2.58
CA ALA A 434 32.09 -1.96 3.01
C ALA A 434 32.35 -3.31 3.69
N ALA A 435 33.21 -4.16 3.10
CA ALA A 435 33.61 -5.44 3.68
C ALA A 435 34.23 -5.26 5.07
N HIS A 436 35.16 -4.30 5.21
CA HIS A 436 35.75 -3.96 6.50
C HIS A 436 34.70 -3.53 7.52
N TYR A 437 33.76 -2.67 7.12
CA TYR A 437 32.69 -2.20 8.00
C TYR A 437 31.78 -3.34 8.48
N VAL A 438 31.25 -4.16 7.57
CA VAL A 438 30.29 -5.22 7.93
C VAL A 438 30.92 -6.33 8.77
N ASN A 439 32.21 -6.62 8.57
CA ASN A 439 32.95 -7.57 9.41
C ASN A 439 33.11 -7.08 10.85
N GLY A 440 33.07 -5.76 11.07
CA GLY A 440 33.10 -5.15 12.40
C GLY A 440 31.77 -5.21 13.15
N LEU A 441 30.68 -5.64 12.51
CA LEU A 441 29.33 -5.65 13.11
C LEU A 441 29.05 -6.88 13.99
N GLY A 442 29.99 -7.82 14.11
CA GLY A 442 29.81 -9.04 14.91
C GLY A 442 28.68 -9.93 14.38
N LEU A 443 28.61 -10.07 13.05
CA LEU A 443 27.59 -10.87 12.37
C LEU A 443 27.95 -12.35 12.38
N SER A 444 26.94 -13.21 12.28
CA SER A 444 27.13 -14.63 12.07
C SER A 444 27.55 -14.91 10.62
N GLY A 445 28.43 -15.89 10.42
CA GLY A 445 28.89 -16.32 9.10
C GLY A 445 30.36 -15.97 8.81
N PRO A 446 30.90 -16.40 7.66
CA PRO A 446 32.25 -16.05 7.25
C PRO A 446 32.35 -14.55 6.96
N SER A 447 33.50 -13.95 7.27
CA SER A 447 33.78 -12.55 6.95
C SER A 447 33.64 -12.28 5.44
N ALA A 448 33.02 -11.16 5.10
CA ALA A 448 32.92 -10.71 3.72
C ALA A 448 34.26 -10.19 3.18
N THR A 449 34.50 -10.41 1.89
CA THR A 449 35.62 -9.83 1.16
C THR A 449 35.15 -8.84 0.10
N ALA A 450 36.04 -7.93 -0.32
CA ALA A 450 35.77 -7.00 -1.42
C ALA A 450 35.41 -7.75 -2.71
N ASP A 451 36.11 -8.85 -2.99
CA ASP A 451 35.89 -9.67 -4.18
C ASP A 451 34.51 -10.34 -4.17
N GLN A 452 34.03 -10.82 -3.01
CA GLN A 452 32.68 -11.37 -2.90
C GLN A 452 31.62 -10.30 -3.20
N LEU A 453 31.77 -9.08 -2.68
CA LEU A 453 30.83 -7.99 -2.95
C LEU A 453 30.88 -7.55 -4.43
N ASN A 454 32.07 -7.50 -5.03
CA ASN A 454 32.24 -7.21 -6.46
C ASN A 454 31.64 -8.31 -7.35
N GLN A 455 31.82 -9.59 -6.99
CA GLN A 455 31.22 -10.71 -7.70
C GLN A 455 29.69 -10.72 -7.55
N ALA A 456 29.17 -10.40 -6.38
CA ALA A 456 27.73 -10.25 -6.16
C ALA A 456 27.15 -9.14 -7.05
N ALA A 457 27.86 -8.00 -7.18
CA ALA A 457 27.47 -6.92 -8.09
C ALA A 457 27.52 -7.35 -9.57
N ALA A 458 28.61 -7.98 -9.99
CA ALA A 458 28.75 -8.48 -11.36
C ALA A 458 27.68 -9.53 -11.71
N GLY A 459 27.34 -10.42 -10.78
CA GLY A 459 26.32 -11.46 -10.98
C GLY A 459 24.90 -10.91 -11.19
N VAL A 460 24.61 -9.71 -10.69
CA VAL A 460 23.34 -9.02 -10.96
C VAL A 460 23.45 -7.98 -12.09
N GLY A 461 24.59 -7.89 -12.76
CA GLY A 461 24.83 -6.97 -13.87
C GLY A 461 25.07 -5.51 -13.46
N GLU A 462 25.51 -5.27 -12.22
CA GLU A 462 25.67 -3.92 -11.66
C GLU A 462 27.15 -3.60 -11.36
N LYS A 463 27.52 -2.33 -11.48
CA LYS A 463 28.89 -1.88 -11.18
C LYS A 463 29.22 -1.97 -9.69
N SER A 464 28.21 -1.74 -8.85
CA SER A 464 28.31 -1.85 -7.39
C SER A 464 26.92 -2.08 -6.82
N ILE A 465 26.88 -2.80 -5.71
CA ILE A 465 25.68 -3.00 -4.88
C ILE A 465 25.81 -2.36 -3.50
N VAL A 466 26.99 -1.81 -3.17
CA VAL A 466 27.28 -1.23 -1.86
C VAL A 466 26.42 0.01 -1.63
N SER A 467 25.76 0.09 -0.47
CA SER A 467 24.93 1.21 -0.04
C SER A 467 23.87 1.63 -1.05
N ARG A 468 23.34 0.68 -1.83
CA ARG A 468 22.11 0.88 -2.60
C ARG A 468 20.90 0.76 -1.67
N THR A 469 20.84 1.69 -0.72
CA THR A 469 19.85 1.74 0.35
C THR A 469 18.43 1.96 -0.19
N GLY A 470 17.42 1.69 0.65
CA GLY A 470 16.02 1.87 0.31
C GLY A 470 15.26 0.57 0.06
N GLY A 471 15.84 -0.59 0.41
CA GLY A 471 15.18 -1.90 0.41
C GLY A 471 14.99 -2.53 -0.98
N ALA A 472 14.69 -1.71 -1.99
CA ALA A 472 14.45 -2.13 -3.38
C ALA A 472 15.56 -3.03 -3.96
N PRO A 473 16.85 -2.61 -3.92
CA PRO A 473 17.94 -3.43 -4.47
C PRO A 473 18.14 -4.73 -3.68
N THR A 474 17.94 -4.71 -2.37
CA THR A 474 18.04 -5.90 -1.51
C THR A 474 16.95 -6.92 -1.82
N LEU A 475 15.71 -6.45 -2.03
CA LEU A 475 14.61 -7.29 -2.51
C LEU A 475 14.99 -7.94 -3.85
N ALA A 476 15.49 -7.14 -4.80
CA ALA A 476 15.87 -7.61 -6.12
C ALA A 476 16.99 -8.65 -6.07
N VAL A 477 18.02 -8.44 -5.25
CA VAL A 477 19.09 -9.43 -5.02
C VAL A 477 18.51 -10.72 -4.44
N GLY A 478 17.69 -10.64 -3.39
CA GLY A 478 17.06 -11.82 -2.77
C GLY A 478 16.15 -12.60 -3.72
N MET A 479 15.32 -11.90 -4.49
CA MET A 479 14.46 -12.50 -5.49
C MET A 479 15.28 -13.16 -6.60
N SER A 480 16.35 -12.52 -7.06
CA SER A 480 17.26 -13.11 -8.06
C SER A 480 17.93 -14.38 -7.56
N GLU A 481 18.30 -14.44 -6.26
CA GLU A 481 18.92 -15.62 -5.64
C GLU A 481 17.98 -16.83 -5.58
N ILE A 482 16.69 -16.60 -5.33
CA ILE A 482 15.68 -17.66 -5.32
C ILE A 482 15.37 -18.11 -6.75
N LEU A 483 15.04 -17.15 -7.63
CA LEU A 483 14.54 -17.46 -8.96
C LEU A 483 15.60 -18.05 -9.87
N GLN A 484 16.87 -17.67 -9.75
CA GLN A 484 17.94 -18.28 -10.55
C GLN A 484 18.11 -19.79 -10.28
N ARG A 485 17.84 -20.24 -9.04
CA ARG A 485 18.00 -21.65 -8.64
C ARG A 485 16.91 -22.53 -9.23
N VAL A 486 15.76 -21.94 -9.54
CA VAL A 486 14.57 -22.66 -10.01
C VAL A 486 14.34 -22.45 -11.50
N PHE A 487 14.57 -21.24 -12.00
CA PHE A 487 14.23 -20.81 -13.36
C PHE A 487 15.45 -20.23 -14.08
N GLY A 488 16.10 -21.05 -14.90
CA GLY A 488 17.08 -20.65 -15.91
C GLY A 488 18.54 -20.46 -15.45
N GLY A 489 18.88 -20.82 -14.23
CA GLY A 489 20.26 -20.90 -13.75
C GLY A 489 20.95 -19.54 -13.58
N ALA A 490 22.25 -19.56 -13.27
CA ALA A 490 23.02 -18.36 -12.92
C ALA A 490 23.06 -17.29 -14.03
N GLY A 491 22.91 -17.70 -15.31
CA GLY A 491 22.89 -16.78 -16.45
C GLY A 491 21.69 -15.83 -16.47
N LEU A 492 20.59 -16.16 -15.78
CA LEU A 492 19.40 -15.29 -15.68
C LEU A 492 19.37 -14.45 -14.40
N LYS A 493 20.41 -14.49 -13.55
CA LYS A 493 20.42 -13.73 -12.29
C LYS A 493 20.25 -12.22 -12.52
N SER A 494 21.00 -11.65 -13.47
CA SER A 494 20.86 -10.24 -13.87
C SER A 494 19.45 -9.93 -14.39
N PHE A 495 18.87 -10.82 -15.21
CA PHE A 495 17.50 -10.67 -15.69
C PHE A 495 16.50 -10.63 -14.53
N TRP A 496 16.58 -11.55 -13.58
CA TRP A 496 15.69 -11.59 -12.42
C TRP A 496 15.86 -10.38 -11.50
N TYR A 497 17.08 -9.89 -11.32
CA TYR A 497 17.35 -8.67 -10.56
C TYR A 497 16.71 -7.44 -11.22
N HIS A 498 16.95 -7.21 -12.51
CA HIS A 498 16.37 -6.07 -13.24
C HIS A 498 14.86 -6.19 -13.37
N PHE A 499 14.34 -7.41 -13.54
CA PHE A 499 12.91 -7.70 -13.48
C PHE A 499 12.31 -7.28 -12.13
N ALA A 500 12.95 -7.61 -11.02
CA ALA A 500 12.49 -7.26 -9.67
C ALA A 500 12.50 -5.74 -9.42
N ILE A 501 13.55 -5.03 -9.84
CA ILE A 501 13.60 -3.55 -9.72
C ILE A 501 12.47 -2.89 -10.51
N MET A 502 12.26 -3.32 -11.74
CA MET A 502 11.22 -2.76 -12.60
C MET A 502 9.82 -3.12 -12.09
N PHE A 503 9.62 -4.37 -11.65
CA PHE A 503 8.42 -4.83 -10.96
C PHE A 503 8.07 -3.92 -9.79
N GLU A 504 9.03 -3.60 -8.94
CA GLU A 504 8.82 -2.72 -7.79
C GLU A 504 8.52 -1.29 -8.23
N ALA A 505 9.28 -0.73 -9.17
CA ALA A 505 9.04 0.63 -9.65
C ALA A 505 7.62 0.78 -10.25
N LEU A 506 7.12 -0.25 -10.95
CA LEU A 506 5.73 -0.30 -11.41
C LEU A 506 4.72 -0.28 -10.26
N PHE A 507 5.01 -0.97 -9.16
CA PHE A 507 4.13 -0.96 -7.98
C PHE A 507 3.97 0.43 -7.41
N ILE A 508 5.10 1.08 -7.20
CA ILE A 508 5.15 2.36 -6.51
C ILE A 508 4.53 3.44 -7.37
N LEU A 509 4.73 3.40 -8.69
CA LEU A 509 4.15 4.38 -9.60
C LEU A 509 2.62 4.32 -9.61
N THR A 510 2.01 3.14 -9.48
CA THR A 510 0.54 3.03 -9.28
C THR A 510 0.09 3.71 -7.99
N ALA A 511 0.82 3.53 -6.89
CA ALA A 511 0.48 4.18 -5.62
C ALA A 511 0.61 5.71 -5.72
N VAL A 512 1.58 6.23 -6.48
CA VAL A 512 1.73 7.67 -6.76
C VAL A 512 0.53 8.22 -7.53
N ASP A 513 0.00 7.47 -8.51
CA ASP A 513 -1.15 7.90 -9.32
C ASP A 513 -2.45 7.93 -8.54
N ALA A 514 -2.79 6.80 -7.91
CA ALA A 514 -3.95 6.69 -7.05
C ALA A 514 -3.86 7.71 -5.92
N GLY A 515 -2.66 7.87 -5.34
CA GLY A 515 -2.41 8.82 -4.29
C GLY A 515 -2.61 10.28 -4.72
N THR A 516 -2.07 10.68 -5.87
CA THR A 516 -2.23 12.05 -6.41
C THR A 516 -3.71 12.36 -6.67
N ARG A 517 -4.48 11.38 -7.18
CA ARG A 517 -5.94 11.53 -7.37
C ARG A 517 -6.68 11.68 -6.05
N VAL A 518 -6.34 10.87 -5.04
CA VAL A 518 -6.98 10.98 -3.71
C VAL A 518 -6.63 12.30 -3.03
N ALA A 519 -5.37 12.73 -3.09
CA ALA A 519 -4.94 14.02 -2.56
C ALA A 519 -5.67 15.19 -3.24
N ARG A 520 -5.95 15.09 -4.55
CA ARG A 520 -6.83 16.04 -5.26
C ARG A 520 -8.22 16.09 -4.65
N PHE A 521 -8.88 14.94 -4.45
CA PHE A 521 -10.19 14.90 -3.80
C PHE A 521 -10.17 15.54 -2.42
N MET A 522 -9.17 15.23 -1.61
CA MET A 522 -9.01 15.80 -0.27
C MET A 522 -8.83 17.33 -0.31
N LEU A 523 -8.05 17.85 -1.25
CA LEU A 523 -7.87 19.29 -1.43
C LEU A 523 -9.15 19.97 -1.90
N SER A 524 -9.86 19.36 -2.85
CA SER A 524 -11.15 19.85 -3.34
C SER A 524 -12.18 19.91 -2.21
N ASP A 525 -12.25 18.87 -1.37
CA ASP A 525 -13.11 18.84 -0.18
C ASP A 525 -12.69 19.92 0.84
N ALA A 526 -11.39 20.07 1.10
CA ALA A 526 -10.83 21.06 2.04
C ALA A 526 -11.28 22.47 1.67
N LEU A 527 -11.04 22.85 0.42
CA LEU A 527 -11.31 24.19 -0.09
C LEU A 527 -12.82 24.40 -0.28
N GLY A 528 -13.56 23.38 -0.73
CA GLY A 528 -15.00 23.41 -0.85
C GLY A 528 -15.72 23.74 0.46
N ASN A 529 -15.17 23.24 1.58
CA ASN A 529 -15.68 23.50 2.93
C ASN A 529 -15.49 24.95 3.42
N LEU A 530 -14.70 25.79 2.74
CA LEU A 530 -14.53 27.21 3.08
C LEU A 530 -15.71 28.08 2.62
N GLY A 531 -16.60 27.54 1.76
CA GLY A 531 -17.79 28.23 1.29
C GLY A 531 -17.53 29.28 0.20
N GLY A 532 -18.55 30.08 -0.11
CA GLY A 532 -18.47 31.12 -1.14
C GLY A 532 -18.21 30.54 -2.54
N PRO A 533 -17.38 31.18 -3.38
CA PRO A 533 -17.02 30.69 -4.72
C PRO A 533 -16.33 29.31 -4.72
N LEU A 534 -15.68 28.94 -3.62
CA LEU A 534 -14.93 27.69 -3.50
C LEU A 534 -15.83 26.47 -3.33
N SER A 535 -17.12 26.64 -2.99
CA SER A 535 -18.09 25.53 -2.92
C SER A 535 -18.21 24.77 -4.25
N LYS A 536 -17.92 25.42 -5.37
CA LYS A 536 -17.86 24.79 -6.70
C LYS A 536 -16.83 23.66 -6.79
N LEU A 537 -15.81 23.65 -5.94
CA LEU A 537 -14.80 22.59 -5.87
C LEU A 537 -15.36 21.26 -5.34
N GLN A 538 -16.51 21.27 -4.69
CA GLN A 538 -17.21 20.04 -4.29
C GLN A 538 -17.82 19.31 -5.48
N ASN A 539 -17.98 19.98 -6.64
CA ASN A 539 -18.47 19.33 -7.84
C ASN A 539 -17.32 18.62 -8.57
N PRO A 540 -17.28 17.27 -8.58
CA PRO A 540 -16.19 16.52 -9.21
C PRO A 540 -16.14 16.72 -10.73
N SER A 541 -17.24 17.11 -11.37
CA SER A 541 -17.31 17.36 -12.81
C SER A 541 -16.79 18.75 -13.22
N TRP A 542 -16.47 19.63 -12.27
CA TRP A 542 -15.99 20.98 -12.57
C TRP A 542 -14.49 20.98 -12.94
N ARG A 543 -14.22 20.89 -14.26
CA ARG A 543 -12.87 20.73 -14.82
C ARG A 543 -11.82 21.76 -14.35
N PRO A 544 -12.11 23.08 -14.30
CA PRO A 544 -11.14 24.04 -13.77
C PRO A 544 -10.72 23.75 -12.33
N GLY A 545 -11.66 23.32 -11.48
CA GLY A 545 -11.40 22.91 -10.11
C GLY A 545 -10.54 21.66 -10.03
N VAL A 546 -10.87 20.64 -10.84
CA VAL A 546 -10.09 19.41 -10.97
C VAL A 546 -8.65 19.72 -11.38
N TRP A 547 -8.45 20.51 -12.43
CA TRP A 547 -7.12 20.88 -12.92
C TRP A 547 -6.33 21.70 -11.90
N GLY A 548 -6.94 22.73 -11.31
CA GLY A 548 -6.29 23.58 -10.31
C GLY A 548 -5.84 22.79 -9.08
N CYS A 549 -6.71 21.94 -8.53
CA CYS A 549 -6.36 21.09 -7.39
C CYS A 549 -5.28 20.06 -7.76
N SER A 550 -5.34 19.48 -8.96
CA SER A 550 -4.31 18.53 -9.44
C SER A 550 -2.93 19.18 -9.55
N VAL A 551 -2.86 20.39 -10.11
CA VAL A 551 -1.60 21.15 -10.22
C VAL A 551 -1.06 21.47 -8.83
N ALA A 552 -1.90 21.95 -7.91
CA ALA A 552 -1.49 22.27 -6.55
C ALA A 552 -0.93 21.05 -5.81
N VAL A 553 -1.60 19.89 -5.92
CA VAL A 553 -1.15 18.63 -5.33
C VAL A 553 0.17 18.16 -5.96
N ALA A 554 0.25 18.14 -7.30
CA ALA A 554 1.44 17.72 -8.03
C ALA A 554 2.65 18.62 -7.73
N ALA A 555 2.45 19.93 -7.63
CA ALA A 555 3.48 20.87 -7.21
C ALA A 555 3.89 20.65 -5.75
N GLY A 556 2.93 20.39 -4.86
CA GLY A 556 3.18 20.15 -3.43
C GLY A 556 4.07 18.93 -3.19
N TRP A 557 3.67 17.75 -3.67
CA TRP A 557 4.49 16.55 -3.48
C TRP A 557 5.72 16.55 -4.40
N GLY A 558 5.63 17.14 -5.59
CA GLY A 558 6.74 17.27 -6.53
C GLY A 558 7.87 18.16 -6.00
N GLY A 559 7.55 19.24 -5.28
CA GLY A 559 8.53 20.08 -4.61
C GLY A 559 9.28 19.33 -3.51
N ILE A 560 8.58 18.51 -2.72
CA ILE A 560 9.21 17.64 -1.70
C ILE A 560 10.05 16.55 -2.37
N LEU A 561 9.59 15.96 -3.47
CA LEU A 561 10.35 14.98 -4.24
C LEU A 561 11.68 15.58 -4.71
N LEU A 562 11.64 16.76 -5.35
CA LEU A 562 12.85 17.42 -5.84
C LEU A 562 13.82 17.72 -4.71
N MET A 563 13.31 18.19 -3.57
CA MET A 563 14.13 18.38 -2.36
C MET A 563 14.79 17.07 -1.91
N GLY A 564 14.07 15.95 -1.91
CA GLY A 564 14.59 14.65 -1.50
C GLY A 564 15.55 13.99 -2.50
N VAL A 565 15.41 14.29 -3.79
CA VAL A 565 16.29 13.80 -4.86
C VAL A 565 17.61 14.57 -4.88
N THR A 566 17.58 15.88 -4.62
CA THR A 566 18.79 16.69 -4.57
C THR A 566 19.46 16.67 -3.19
N ASP A 567 18.88 16.00 -2.19
CA ASP A 567 19.47 15.84 -0.85
C ASP A 567 20.74 14.96 -0.91
N PRO A 568 21.93 15.53 -0.69
CA PRO A 568 23.20 14.82 -0.79
C PRO A 568 23.46 13.83 0.34
N LEU A 569 22.67 13.85 1.42
CA LEU A 569 22.71 12.83 2.48
C LEU A 569 21.82 11.63 2.20
N GLY A 570 21.23 11.60 1.00
CA GLY A 570 20.50 10.46 0.54
C GLY A 570 19.08 10.40 1.10
N GLY A 571 18.40 11.56 1.21
CA GLY A 571 16.94 11.87 1.27
C GLY A 571 15.92 10.85 1.80
N ILE A 572 16.04 9.58 1.41
CA ILE A 572 15.32 8.43 1.97
C ILE A 572 15.59 8.28 3.48
N ASN A 573 16.84 8.38 3.93
CA ASN A 573 17.16 8.19 5.35
C ASN A 573 16.53 9.25 6.26
N THR A 574 16.34 10.46 5.72
CA THR A 574 15.70 11.59 6.37
C THR A 574 14.17 11.50 6.30
N LEU A 575 13.59 11.17 5.14
CA LEU A 575 12.13 11.20 4.95
C LEU A 575 11.41 9.89 5.32
N PHE A 576 12.08 8.74 5.28
CA PHE A 576 11.43 7.44 5.50
C PHE A 576 10.94 7.22 6.96
N PRO A 577 11.69 7.61 8.02
CA PRO A 577 11.17 7.52 9.39
C PRO A 577 9.95 8.42 9.61
N LEU A 578 9.93 9.62 9.01
CA LEU A 578 8.77 10.51 9.06
C LEU A 578 7.58 9.91 8.30
N PHE A 579 7.83 9.25 7.17
CA PHE A 579 6.82 8.51 6.41
C PHE A 579 6.14 7.43 7.27
N GLY A 580 6.91 6.58 7.96
CA GLY A 580 6.34 5.51 8.81
C GLY A 580 5.45 6.05 9.92
N ILE A 581 5.93 7.06 10.64
CA ILE A 581 5.16 7.73 11.72
C ILE A 581 3.92 8.40 11.14
N ALA A 582 4.06 9.21 10.08
CA ALA A 582 2.95 9.93 9.48
C ALA A 582 1.85 8.98 8.95
N ASN A 583 2.26 7.88 8.31
CA ASN A 583 1.32 6.87 7.80
C ASN A 583 0.55 6.17 8.92
N GLN A 584 1.19 5.85 10.04
CA GLN A 584 0.51 5.25 11.20
C GLN A 584 -0.34 6.27 11.96
N LEU A 585 0.09 7.52 12.09
CA LEU A 585 -0.75 8.59 12.66
C LEU A 585 -2.04 8.79 11.85
N LEU A 586 -1.97 8.64 10.53
CA LEU A 586 -3.14 8.63 9.66
C LEU A 586 -4.02 7.37 9.85
N ALA A 587 -3.42 6.21 10.10
CA ALA A 587 -4.14 4.99 10.48
C ALA A 587 -4.92 5.19 11.79
N ALA A 588 -4.29 5.82 12.79
CA ALA A 588 -4.93 6.16 14.06
C ALA A 588 -6.14 7.09 13.87
N ILE A 589 -6.05 8.08 12.97
CA ILE A 589 -7.20 8.93 12.61
C ILE A 589 -8.32 8.07 12.01
N ALA A 590 -8.00 7.19 11.07
CA ALA A 590 -8.98 6.32 10.43
C ALA A 590 -9.66 5.40 11.43
N LEU A 591 -8.90 4.67 12.24
CA LEU A 591 -9.40 3.77 13.26
C LEU A 591 -10.22 4.50 14.34
N THR A 592 -9.85 5.74 14.70
CA THR A 592 -10.65 6.59 15.60
C THR A 592 -12.02 6.88 15.00
N VAL A 593 -12.07 7.31 13.74
CA VAL A 593 -13.33 7.60 13.04
C VAL A 593 -14.19 6.33 12.91
N ILE A 594 -13.57 5.20 12.56
CA ILE A 594 -14.27 3.90 12.48
C ILE A 594 -14.87 3.52 13.84
N ALA A 595 -14.09 3.59 14.92
CA ALA A 595 -14.54 3.22 16.26
C ALA A 595 -15.74 4.08 16.70
N VAL A 596 -15.68 5.39 16.46
CA VAL A 596 -16.78 6.32 16.75
C VAL A 596 -18.04 5.94 15.95
N ILE A 597 -17.91 5.67 14.65
CA ILE A 597 -19.06 5.32 13.79
C ILE A 597 -19.68 3.98 14.21
N VAL A 598 -18.87 2.97 14.54
CA VAL A 598 -19.34 1.67 15.04
C VAL A 598 -20.13 1.85 16.34
N ILE A 599 -19.64 2.68 17.27
CA ILE A 599 -20.34 2.98 18.52
C ILE A 599 -21.65 3.73 18.26
N LYS A 600 -21.64 4.76 17.41
CA LYS A 600 -22.83 5.53 17.02
C LYS A 600 -23.91 4.68 16.33
N LYS A 601 -23.52 3.58 15.66
CA LYS A 601 -24.43 2.59 15.09
C LYS A 601 -25.07 1.64 16.11
N GLY A 602 -24.79 1.81 17.41
CA GLY A 602 -25.27 0.93 18.47
C GLY A 602 -24.53 -0.42 18.53
N LEU A 603 -23.37 -0.53 17.87
CA LEU A 603 -22.58 -1.76 17.80
C LEU A 603 -21.46 -1.78 18.85
N LEU A 604 -21.72 -1.26 20.05
CA LEU A 604 -20.72 -1.12 21.12
C LEU A 604 -20.02 -2.44 21.46
N ILE A 605 -20.74 -3.56 21.46
CA ILE A 605 -20.18 -4.90 21.73
C ILE A 605 -19.12 -5.33 20.71
N TRP A 606 -19.10 -4.71 19.52
CA TRP A 606 -18.15 -4.98 18.44
C TRP A 606 -17.10 -3.87 18.29
N ALA A 607 -17.16 -2.81 19.11
CA ALA A 607 -16.23 -1.68 19.03
C ALA A 607 -14.77 -2.07 19.34
N TRP A 608 -14.53 -3.22 19.98
CA TRP A 608 -13.18 -3.75 20.20
C TRP A 608 -12.48 -4.14 18.90
N ILE A 609 -13.21 -4.48 17.83
CA ILE A 609 -12.65 -4.87 16.53
C ILE A 609 -11.79 -3.74 15.93
N PRO A 610 -12.29 -2.49 15.81
CA PRO A 610 -11.45 -1.34 15.47
C PRO A 610 -10.70 -0.75 16.68
N GLY A 611 -11.20 -0.92 17.91
CA GLY A 611 -10.61 -0.31 19.11
C GLY A 611 -9.30 -0.93 19.58
N ALA A 612 -9.16 -2.26 19.53
CA ALA A 612 -7.92 -2.94 19.88
C ALA A 612 -6.74 -2.55 18.97
N PRO A 613 -6.86 -2.59 17.62
CA PRO A 613 -5.78 -2.13 16.75
C PRO A 613 -5.52 -0.62 16.89
N LEU A 614 -6.55 0.20 17.16
CA LEU A 614 -6.37 1.63 17.46
C LEU A 614 -5.47 1.86 18.67
N LEU A 615 -5.72 1.14 19.77
CA LEU A 615 -4.92 1.28 20.99
C LEU A 615 -3.48 0.84 20.77
N TRP A 616 -3.27 -0.25 20.03
CA TRP A 616 -1.94 -0.73 19.66
C TRP A 616 -1.18 0.30 18.81
N ASP A 617 -1.82 0.79 17.74
CA ASP A 617 -1.26 1.79 16.84
C ASP A 617 -0.90 3.09 17.58
N LEU A 618 -1.83 3.65 18.37
CA LEU A 618 -1.56 4.83 19.17
C LEU A 618 -0.38 4.62 20.13
N THR A 619 -0.30 3.47 20.79
CA THR A 619 0.78 3.15 21.73
C THR A 619 2.13 3.13 21.03
N VAL A 620 2.24 2.41 19.92
CA VAL A 620 3.44 2.32 19.10
C VAL A 620 3.83 3.71 18.57
N THR A 621 2.89 4.37 17.90
CA THR A 621 3.18 5.51 17.04
C THR A 621 3.41 6.79 17.85
N LEU A 622 2.68 6.98 18.96
CA LEU A 622 2.96 8.08 19.89
C LEU A 622 4.26 7.85 20.66
N THR A 623 4.62 6.59 20.99
CA THR A 623 5.93 6.30 21.58
C THR A 623 7.06 6.60 20.59
N ALA A 624 6.90 6.22 19.32
CA ALA A 624 7.89 6.50 18.29
C ALA A 624 8.06 8.00 18.05
N SER A 625 6.92 8.72 17.96
CA SER A 625 6.92 10.18 17.85
C SER A 625 7.58 10.83 19.06
N TRP A 626 7.26 10.38 20.27
CA TRP A 626 7.90 10.86 21.49
C TRP A 626 9.42 10.68 21.46
N GLN A 627 9.91 9.49 21.11
CA GLN A 627 11.35 9.24 21.01
C GLN A 627 12.00 10.09 19.92
N LYS A 628 11.36 10.24 18.75
CA LYS A 628 11.87 11.09 17.67
C LYS A 628 11.87 12.58 18.02
N ILE A 629 10.96 13.05 18.86
CA ILE A 629 10.89 14.47 19.26
C ILE A 629 11.84 14.75 20.44
N PHE A 630 11.85 13.88 21.46
CA PHE A 630 12.45 14.20 22.77
C PHE A 630 13.71 13.40 23.13
N SER A 631 14.12 12.40 22.34
CA SER A 631 15.35 11.64 22.65
C SER A 631 16.58 12.54 22.61
N ALA A 632 17.45 12.37 23.61
CA ALA A 632 18.76 13.03 23.66
C ALA A 632 19.80 12.39 22.72
N ASP A 633 19.54 11.17 22.24
CA ASP A 633 20.40 10.49 21.27
C ASP A 633 20.20 11.11 19.86
N PRO A 634 21.22 11.75 19.26
CA PRO A 634 21.13 12.36 17.92
C PRO A 634 20.86 11.36 16.78
N ALA A 635 21.06 10.06 17.00
CA ALA A 635 20.65 9.04 16.02
C ALA A 635 19.12 8.86 15.99
N ILE A 636 18.46 9.11 17.13
CA ILE A 636 17.01 8.94 17.28
C ILE A 636 16.29 10.28 17.19
N GLY A 637 16.66 11.25 18.03
CA GLY A 637 15.94 12.52 18.22
C GLY A 637 16.25 13.57 17.14
N TYR A 638 15.21 14.06 16.46
CA TYR A 638 15.31 15.10 15.44
C TYR A 638 15.90 16.40 16.00
N TRP A 639 15.45 16.84 17.18
CA TRP A 639 15.94 18.06 17.80
C TRP A 639 17.36 17.93 18.36
N ALA A 640 17.71 16.77 18.92
CA ALA A 640 19.09 16.49 19.34
C ALA A 640 20.06 16.57 18.16
N GLN A 641 19.69 15.95 17.02
CA GLN A 641 20.47 16.06 15.79
C GLN A 641 20.53 17.50 15.26
N HIS A 642 19.39 18.20 15.25
CA HIS A 642 19.31 19.59 14.81
C HIS A 642 20.30 20.49 15.57
N PHE A 643 20.24 20.48 16.91
CA PHE A 643 21.13 21.31 17.72
C PHE A 643 22.60 20.92 17.59
N GLN A 644 22.89 19.64 17.37
CA GLN A 644 24.25 19.16 17.12
C GLN A 644 24.84 19.74 15.81
N TYR A 645 24.05 19.76 14.73
CA TYR A 645 24.49 20.33 13.44
C TYR A 645 24.50 21.86 13.45
N VAL A 646 23.59 22.52 14.19
CA VAL A 646 23.66 23.97 14.43
C VAL A 646 24.94 24.34 15.18
N ALA A 647 25.27 23.64 16.27
CA ALA A 647 26.51 23.88 17.00
C ALA A 647 27.76 23.63 16.15
N ALA A 648 27.72 22.63 15.25
CA ALA A 648 28.81 22.40 14.30
C ALA A 648 28.96 23.57 13.30
N LYS A 649 27.84 24.09 12.78
CA LYS A 649 27.82 25.26 11.91
C LYS A 649 28.36 26.50 12.62
N ASP A 650 27.89 26.77 13.83
CA ASP A 650 28.29 27.95 14.63
C ASP A 650 29.77 27.88 15.02
N ALA A 651 30.32 26.68 15.21
CA ALA A 651 31.75 26.43 15.40
C ALA A 651 32.59 26.58 14.11
N GLY A 652 31.98 26.99 12.98
CA GLY A 652 32.66 27.19 11.70
C GLY A 652 33.09 25.89 11.02
N LYS A 653 32.54 24.73 11.40
CA LYS A 653 32.89 23.46 10.76
C LYS A 653 32.35 23.42 9.33
N THR A 654 33.20 22.98 8.42
CA THR A 654 32.81 22.72 7.02
C THR A 654 32.40 21.26 6.80
N THR A 655 32.74 20.35 7.72
CA THR A 655 32.34 18.95 7.68
C THR A 655 31.89 18.50 9.08
N PHE A 656 30.80 17.72 9.14
CA PHE A 656 30.29 17.19 10.42
C PHE A 656 29.37 15.99 10.19
N GLY A 657 29.59 14.91 10.93
CA GLY A 657 28.79 13.69 10.80
C GLY A 657 28.82 13.15 9.37
N SER A 658 27.66 13.10 8.71
CA SER A 658 27.54 12.67 7.31
C SER A 658 27.75 13.81 6.30
N ALA A 659 27.76 15.07 6.74
CA ALA A 659 27.93 16.24 5.89
C ALA A 659 29.41 16.47 5.53
N LYS A 660 29.69 16.53 4.22
CA LYS A 660 31.01 16.68 3.60
C LYS A 660 31.36 18.12 3.22
N ASN A 661 30.43 19.06 3.34
CA ASN A 661 30.66 20.49 3.12
C ASN A 661 29.64 21.34 3.91
N ALA A 662 29.87 22.65 3.99
CA ALA A 662 29.02 23.56 4.78
C ALA A 662 27.56 23.59 4.31
N HIS A 663 27.31 23.50 3.00
CA HIS A 663 25.95 23.44 2.46
C HIS A 663 25.20 22.19 2.96
N GLN A 664 25.87 21.05 3.05
CA GLN A 664 25.27 19.81 3.59
C GLN A 664 24.92 19.93 5.08
N ILE A 665 25.69 20.70 5.85
CA ILE A 665 25.34 21.00 7.24
C ILE A 665 24.04 21.81 7.29
N ASP A 666 23.92 22.85 6.47
CA ASP A 666 22.70 23.66 6.37
C ASP A 666 21.47 22.83 5.97
N GLU A 667 21.64 21.88 5.06
CA GLU A 667 20.58 20.96 4.64
C GLU A 667 20.13 20.06 5.79
N VAL A 668 21.05 19.51 6.60
CA VAL A 668 20.68 18.70 7.78
C VAL A 668 19.91 19.53 8.77
N VAL A 669 20.38 20.75 9.07
CA VAL A 669 19.72 21.68 10.00
C VAL A 669 18.29 21.95 9.54
N ARG A 670 18.10 22.26 8.26
CA ARG A 670 16.77 22.48 7.67
C ARG A 670 15.89 21.23 7.76
N ASN A 671 16.41 20.08 7.35
CA ASN A 671 15.64 18.84 7.26
C ASN A 671 15.21 18.35 8.65
N THR A 672 16.11 18.38 9.64
CA THR A 672 15.81 18.01 11.03
C THR A 672 14.81 18.96 11.69
N PHE A 673 14.88 20.26 11.39
CA PHE A 673 13.87 21.23 11.83
C PHE A 673 12.48 20.91 11.28
N ILE A 674 12.39 20.64 9.98
CA ILE A 674 11.13 20.28 9.31
C ILE A 674 10.58 18.98 9.91
N GLN A 675 11.40 17.95 10.07
CA GLN A 675 10.99 16.66 10.63
C GLN A 675 10.51 16.79 12.08
N GLY A 676 11.27 17.48 12.93
CA GLY A 676 10.92 17.71 14.33
C GLY A 676 9.59 18.46 14.45
N THR A 677 9.42 19.52 13.65
CA THR A 677 8.19 20.33 13.66
C THR A 677 6.98 19.56 13.14
N LEU A 678 7.11 18.85 12.02
CA LEU A 678 6.02 18.06 11.45
C LEU A 678 5.63 16.90 12.36
N SER A 679 6.60 16.24 13.01
CA SER A 679 6.31 15.16 13.97
C SER A 679 5.47 15.66 15.15
N ILE A 680 5.80 16.85 15.70
CA ILE A 680 4.99 17.49 16.75
C ILE A 680 3.59 17.80 16.23
N LEU A 681 3.48 18.41 15.04
CA LEU A 681 2.20 18.79 14.45
C LEU A 681 1.29 17.56 14.24
N PHE A 682 1.79 16.51 13.62
CA PHE A 682 1.00 15.31 13.33
C PHE A 682 0.57 14.60 14.62
N ALA A 683 1.48 14.42 15.57
CA ALA A 683 1.13 13.81 16.85
C ALA A 683 0.05 14.62 17.58
N THR A 684 0.16 15.95 17.56
CA THR A 684 -0.84 16.86 18.16
C THR A 684 -2.20 16.72 17.48
N VAL A 685 -2.24 16.70 16.14
CA VAL A 685 -3.48 16.51 15.37
C VAL A 685 -4.15 15.18 15.73
N VAL A 686 -3.40 14.08 15.80
CA VAL A 686 -3.96 12.78 16.18
C VAL A 686 -4.50 12.79 17.60
N ILE A 687 -3.78 13.38 18.56
CA ILE A 687 -4.25 13.50 19.95
C ILE A 687 -5.55 14.29 20.00
N ILE A 688 -5.66 15.40 19.27
CA ILE A 688 -6.90 16.20 19.19
C ILE A 688 -8.04 15.36 18.62
N VAL A 689 -7.81 14.67 17.50
CA VAL A 689 -8.82 13.80 16.85
C VAL A 689 -9.26 12.68 17.80
N LEU A 690 -8.32 12.06 18.52
CA LEU A 690 -8.59 11.01 19.48
C LEU A 690 -9.43 11.52 20.66
N VAL A 691 -9.06 12.64 21.27
CA VAL A 691 -9.80 13.23 22.40
C VAL A 691 -11.23 13.58 21.99
N ILE A 692 -11.39 14.21 20.81
CA ILE A 692 -12.72 14.53 20.27
C ILE A 692 -13.49 13.25 19.94
N GLY A 693 -12.82 12.23 19.39
CA GLY A 693 -13.41 10.93 19.10
C GLY A 693 -13.93 10.22 20.36
N ILE A 694 -13.14 10.20 21.44
CA ILE A 694 -13.55 9.66 22.74
C ILE A 694 -14.77 10.43 23.26
N ALA A 695 -14.75 11.76 23.23
CA ALA A 695 -15.89 12.57 23.65
C ALA A 695 -17.16 12.27 22.82
N ALA A 696 -17.02 12.15 21.50
CA ALA A 696 -18.12 11.81 20.60
C ALA A 696 -18.68 10.40 20.88
N ALA A 697 -17.81 9.42 21.10
CA ALA A 697 -18.20 8.05 21.45
C ALA A 697 -18.93 8.00 22.80
N LEU A 698 -18.40 8.67 23.84
CA LEU A 698 -19.04 8.74 25.16
C LEU A 698 -20.41 9.42 25.11
N ASN A 699 -20.54 10.49 24.33
CA ASN A 699 -21.83 11.16 24.13
C ASN A 699 -22.84 10.26 23.41
N ALA A 700 -22.40 9.50 22.40
CA ALA A 700 -23.25 8.53 21.72
C ALA A 700 -23.73 7.41 22.66
N ILE A 701 -22.85 6.88 23.52
CA ILE A 701 -23.19 5.86 24.53
C ILE A 701 -24.22 6.41 25.53
N ARG A 702 -24.12 7.69 25.90
CA ARG A 702 -25.06 8.37 26.80
C ARG A 702 -26.39 8.78 26.14
N GLY A 703 -26.58 8.47 24.85
CA GLY A 703 -27.79 8.83 24.10
C GLY A 703 -27.85 10.28 23.57
N GLY A 704 -26.79 11.07 23.77
CA GLY A 704 -26.69 12.47 23.32
C GLY A 704 -25.86 12.68 22.05
N GLY A 705 -25.59 11.62 21.30
CA GLY A 705 -24.77 11.67 20.08
C GLY A 705 -25.49 12.33 18.91
N ARG A 706 -24.74 13.03 18.04
CA ARG A 706 -25.28 13.49 16.75
C ARG A 706 -25.75 12.29 15.92
N PRO A 707 -26.79 12.42 15.09
CA PRO A 707 -27.15 11.38 14.13
C PRO A 707 -25.96 10.98 13.24
N LEU A 708 -26.02 9.78 12.68
CA LEU A 708 -25.09 9.38 11.62
C LEU A 708 -25.41 10.17 10.36
N THR A 709 -24.39 10.57 9.61
CA THR A 709 -24.55 11.29 8.33
C THR A 709 -24.56 10.34 7.12
N GLU A 710 -25.05 9.10 7.30
CA GLU A 710 -25.20 8.16 6.18
C GLU A 710 -26.27 8.69 5.23
N ASP A 711 -26.05 8.50 3.93
CA ASP A 711 -26.99 8.97 2.93
C ASP A 711 -28.17 7.99 2.80
N ASP A 712 -29.34 8.51 2.40
CA ASP A 712 -30.52 7.68 2.20
C ASP A 712 -30.30 6.62 1.11
N PRO A 713 -30.70 5.36 1.34
CA PRO A 713 -30.55 4.29 0.36
C PRO A 713 -31.31 4.57 -0.95
N VAL A 714 -30.63 4.39 -2.07
CA VAL A 714 -31.24 4.38 -3.41
C VAL A 714 -31.34 2.92 -3.87
N PRO A 715 -32.49 2.44 -4.39
CA PRO A 715 -32.60 1.08 -4.92
C PRO A 715 -31.64 0.84 -6.09
N SER A 716 -30.84 -0.23 -6.02
CA SER A 716 -29.95 -0.62 -7.12
C SER A 716 -30.75 -1.14 -8.32
N LYS A 717 -30.22 -0.93 -9.53
CA LYS A 717 -30.75 -1.36 -10.83
C LYS A 717 -29.73 -2.16 -11.63
N MET A 718 -28.69 -2.66 -10.98
CA MET A 718 -27.69 -3.53 -11.60
C MET A 718 -27.49 -4.81 -10.79
N PHE A 719 -26.88 -5.82 -11.40
CA PHE A 719 -26.43 -7.03 -10.70
C PHE A 719 -24.94 -7.26 -10.98
N ALA A 720 -24.19 -7.62 -9.94
CA ALA A 720 -22.81 -8.07 -10.08
C ALA A 720 -22.52 -9.17 -9.05
N PRO A 721 -21.69 -10.18 -9.38
CA PRO A 721 -21.30 -11.20 -8.41
C PRO A 721 -20.49 -10.64 -7.24
N SER A 722 -20.58 -11.30 -6.10
CA SER A 722 -19.95 -10.88 -4.83
C SER A 722 -18.46 -11.23 -4.73
N GLY A 723 -18.03 -12.36 -5.30
CA GLY A 723 -16.65 -12.87 -5.18
C GLY A 723 -15.98 -13.14 -6.51
N LEU A 724 -14.66 -13.41 -6.51
CA LEU A 724 -13.86 -13.59 -7.74
C LEU A 724 -14.51 -14.55 -8.75
N ILE A 725 -14.99 -15.70 -8.27
CA ILE A 725 -15.70 -16.70 -9.07
C ILE A 725 -17.19 -16.60 -8.75
N ALA A 726 -18.00 -16.36 -9.78
CA ALA A 726 -19.45 -16.36 -9.64
C ALA A 726 -19.95 -17.77 -9.28
N THR A 727 -20.78 -17.85 -8.25
CA THR A 727 -21.52 -19.05 -7.84
C THR A 727 -22.52 -19.47 -8.92
N PRO A 728 -23.03 -20.72 -8.89
CA PRO A 728 -24.06 -21.16 -9.84
C PRO A 728 -25.28 -20.24 -9.87
N ALA A 729 -25.78 -19.82 -8.70
CA ALA A 729 -26.92 -18.90 -8.60
C ALA A 729 -26.59 -17.51 -9.18
N GLU A 730 -25.39 -16.98 -8.92
CA GLU A 730 -24.96 -15.70 -9.52
C GLU A 730 -24.86 -15.79 -11.04
N ARG A 731 -24.37 -16.90 -11.60
CA ARG A 731 -24.29 -17.10 -13.06
C ARG A 731 -25.66 -17.14 -13.71
N GLU A 732 -26.64 -17.77 -13.06
CA GLU A 732 -28.02 -17.80 -13.54
C GLU A 732 -28.60 -16.37 -13.62
N VAL A 733 -28.42 -15.57 -12.57
CA VAL A 733 -28.87 -14.16 -12.59
C VAL A 733 -28.11 -13.35 -13.63
N GLN A 734 -26.80 -13.55 -13.81
CA GLN A 734 -26.05 -12.90 -14.90
C GLN A 734 -26.62 -13.23 -16.27
N GLN A 735 -27.02 -14.48 -16.52
CA GLN A 735 -27.65 -14.88 -17.78
C GLN A 735 -29.00 -14.18 -17.98
N GLN A 736 -29.80 -14.03 -16.93
CA GLN A 736 -31.06 -13.26 -16.99
C GLN A 736 -30.82 -11.79 -17.36
N TRP A 737 -29.75 -11.18 -16.83
CA TRP A 737 -29.37 -9.81 -17.16
C TRP A 737 -28.77 -9.64 -18.58
N GLN A 738 -28.20 -10.71 -19.15
CA GLN A 738 -27.64 -10.71 -20.51
C GLN A 738 -28.68 -11.07 -21.59
N ALA A 739 -29.81 -11.66 -21.19
CA ALA A 739 -30.88 -12.02 -22.12
C ALA A 739 -31.50 -10.76 -22.75
N PRO A 740 -31.79 -10.75 -24.06
CA PRO A 740 -32.50 -9.65 -24.70
C PRO A 740 -33.85 -9.46 -24.02
N ARG A 741 -34.11 -8.27 -23.47
CA ARG A 741 -35.43 -7.98 -22.90
C ARG A 741 -36.45 -7.92 -24.02
N THR A 742 -37.44 -8.81 -23.99
CA THR A 742 -38.68 -8.62 -24.74
C THR A 742 -39.34 -7.38 -24.18
N VAL A 743 -39.26 -6.27 -24.92
CA VAL A 743 -40.09 -5.10 -24.65
C VAL A 743 -41.53 -5.56 -24.81
N ALA A 744 -42.24 -5.75 -23.69
CA ALA A 744 -43.68 -5.90 -23.71
C ALA A 744 -44.23 -4.58 -24.25
N THR A 745 -44.63 -4.58 -25.52
CA THR A 745 -45.47 -3.54 -26.11
C THR A 745 -46.84 -3.61 -25.42
N GLY A 746 -46.93 -2.99 -24.23
CA GLY A 746 -48.17 -2.77 -23.50
C GLY A 746 -48.76 -1.41 -23.87
N GLU A 747 -49.75 -1.46 -24.75
CA GLU A 747 -50.86 -0.51 -24.92
C GLU A 747 -50.64 0.95 -24.52
N ARG A 748 -50.36 1.79 -25.53
CA ARG A 748 -50.76 3.20 -25.49
C ARG A 748 -52.30 3.23 -25.40
N HIS A 749 -52.84 3.36 -24.19
CA HIS A 749 -54.21 3.83 -24.04
C HIS A 749 -54.26 5.32 -24.39
N ALA A 750 -55.05 5.61 -25.44
CA ALA A 750 -55.53 6.93 -25.78
C ALA A 750 -56.42 7.48 -24.65
N GLY A 751 -56.30 8.77 -24.40
CA GLY A 751 -57.07 9.55 -23.43
C GLY A 751 -56.45 10.91 -23.22
#